data_AF-A0A6G3Z067-F1
#
_entry.id   AF-A0A6G3Z067-F1
#
_cell.length_a   1.000
_cell.length_b   1.000
_cell.length_c   1.000
_cell.angle_alpha   90.00
_cell.angle_beta   90.00
_cell.angle_gamma   90.00
#
_symmetry.space_group_name_H-M   'P 1'
#
loop_
_entity.id
_entity.type
_entity.pdbx_description
1 polymer ?
#
loop_
_entity_poly.entity_id
_entity_poly.type
_entity_poly.pdbx_seq_one_letter_code
_entity_poly.pdbx_strand_id
1 'polypeptide(L)'
;MSEPIQVLQNLASSLPNQVTVKAALPNLSAGGVGVGDPSYFDLEITDPTGVLQGDFDGFCIDTDNDLGFNGFDLDNDGIYNEKKIPVPGLGGKFNEGERTPFSATVYSSYDPFATSGLGGLIEQPENLDLINWIINHQDTALSAYTIGEIQLAIWQLIDDAPPNDDAITGLQTFFNGFDQANVDAIKALAQTNGEGFVPEGGQKVAVILVPDGNAAGGPSDTDLDGQPDGIPDGQIIIAAVELPKHPGINVEKFVNGHDVADPTNIDNLPKIAAGDDVTFTYAVTNTGNVGFQGSEVIITDDNGTPDDLSDDLAITYVGGDLNNDNILDTNETWLYVSETVAAEDLTTTTASEDIRFHFTGHSYTNGPKGNVRTFVQDGVSVDVSAFSSNKYGGNWNKAYLGVYGGGLGVTNQYESGYYHRADNQGSLDYLLFEFDQDVAVDKAFLDYVGHDSDISIWIGDRNGVDISHLDGQLLDSFVKENNFTQSSYSRWADFNTGELVGDTVIISAYTNGSNDSFKLKKLDITVPGETEIGTYSNTVTVTAGDVSDSDMSGYINPAPVDPPQHFLYEAEDMHLCHYKVEYVGDQTASGGKVIKLSSYDGYASVNFNGPTGKYDILVGYYDENDGQSMAKVKVGGDVVDSWTFDELLGSNVASSSNFVERKIEDVHIEAGEQIKLAGWMNGYEFARFDYIKVVEVVDEGSLGSGNDQGSASGLEGSDLFAYLNANAPDLVNSGTLTDALV
;
A
#
# COMPACT_ATOMS: atom_id res chain seq x y z
N MET A 1 -21.42 11.18 -7.69
CA MET A 1 -22.30 11.54 -8.83
C MET A 1 -21.49 11.21 -10.06
N SER A 2 -22.04 10.52 -11.05
CA SER A 2 -21.26 10.14 -12.24
C SER A 2 -20.82 11.40 -12.99
N GLU A 3 -19.58 11.43 -13.47
CA GLU A 3 -18.99 12.57 -14.20
C GLU A 3 -19.76 13.02 -15.46
N PRO A 4 -20.51 12.17 -16.19
CA PRO A 4 -21.37 12.63 -17.31
C PRO A 4 -22.49 13.56 -16.87
N ILE A 5 -23.08 13.29 -15.70
CA ILE A 5 -24.05 14.20 -15.07
C ILE A 5 -23.35 15.51 -14.68
N GLN A 6 -22.08 15.45 -14.25
CA GLN A 6 -21.32 16.64 -13.93
C GLN A 6 -21.06 17.51 -15.17
N VAL A 7 -20.79 16.94 -16.33
CA VAL A 7 -20.65 17.69 -17.60
C VAL A 7 -21.97 18.37 -17.98
N LEU A 8 -23.11 17.69 -17.85
CA LEU A 8 -24.43 18.27 -18.14
C LEU A 8 -24.85 19.35 -17.12
N GLN A 9 -24.51 19.17 -15.84
CA GLN A 9 -24.68 20.20 -14.81
C GLN A 9 -23.76 21.40 -15.05
N ASN A 10 -22.53 21.16 -15.47
CA ASN A 10 -21.60 22.21 -15.87
C ASN A 10 -22.14 22.96 -17.09
N LEU A 11 -22.70 22.26 -18.08
CA LEU A 11 -23.40 22.89 -19.19
C LEU A 11 -24.52 23.79 -18.67
N ALA A 12 -25.43 23.26 -17.85
CA ALA A 12 -26.53 24.05 -17.27
C ALA A 12 -26.02 25.32 -16.57
N SER A 13 -24.91 25.23 -15.81
CA SER A 13 -24.29 26.37 -15.15
C SER A 13 -23.59 27.36 -16.10
N SER A 14 -23.22 26.91 -17.31
CA SER A 14 -22.56 27.70 -18.34
C SER A 14 -23.53 28.36 -19.32
N LEU A 15 -24.78 27.89 -19.38
CA LEU A 15 -25.80 28.46 -20.25
C LEU A 15 -26.10 29.91 -19.83
N PRO A 16 -26.32 30.82 -20.78
CA PRO A 16 -26.75 32.18 -20.49
C PRO A 16 -28.12 32.19 -19.82
N ASN A 17 -28.32 33.01 -18.78
CA ASN A 17 -29.65 33.14 -18.16
C ASN A 17 -30.74 33.59 -19.15
N GLN A 18 -30.37 34.36 -20.17
CA GLN A 18 -31.28 34.90 -21.16
C GLN A 18 -30.58 35.02 -22.52
N VAL A 19 -31.30 34.68 -23.59
CA VAL A 19 -30.87 34.82 -24.98
C VAL A 19 -31.89 35.58 -25.80
N THR A 20 -31.47 36.02 -26.99
CA THR A 20 -32.39 36.55 -28.00
C THR A 20 -32.60 35.50 -29.09
N VAL A 21 -33.84 35.12 -29.34
CA VAL A 21 -34.22 34.02 -30.23
C VAL A 21 -34.96 34.58 -31.45
N LYS A 22 -34.70 34.00 -32.61
CA LYS A 22 -35.59 34.09 -33.78
C LYS A 22 -35.98 32.68 -34.20
N ALA A 23 -37.25 32.47 -34.50
CA ALA A 23 -37.73 31.22 -35.08
C ALA A 23 -38.18 31.45 -36.52
N ALA A 24 -37.98 30.46 -37.38
CA ALA A 24 -38.42 30.47 -38.77
C ALA A 24 -39.02 29.13 -39.17
N LEU A 25 -40.01 29.14 -40.07
CA LEU A 25 -40.55 27.91 -40.65
C LEU A 25 -39.43 27.10 -41.31
N PRO A 26 -39.42 25.77 -41.10
CA PRO A 26 -38.34 24.92 -41.58
C PRO A 26 -38.29 24.97 -43.10
N ASN A 27 -37.11 25.20 -43.66
CA ASN A 27 -36.93 25.32 -45.11
C ASN A 27 -36.95 23.94 -45.78
N LEU A 28 -38.13 23.31 -45.83
CA LEU A 28 -38.41 21.91 -46.24
C LEU A 28 -37.91 21.50 -47.66
N SER A 29 -37.18 22.35 -48.41
CA SER A 29 -36.59 21.96 -49.70
C SER A 29 -35.46 22.86 -50.25
N ALA A 30 -34.87 23.79 -49.50
CA ALA A 30 -33.77 24.62 -50.02
C ALA A 30 -32.62 24.71 -49.03
N GLY A 31 -31.51 24.03 -49.33
CA GLY A 31 -30.27 24.02 -48.55
C GLY A 31 -29.70 25.43 -48.30
N GLY A 32 -30.19 26.06 -47.22
CA GLY A 32 -29.52 27.13 -46.49
C GLY A 32 -28.53 26.52 -45.49
N VAL A 33 -27.48 27.27 -45.20
CA VAL A 33 -26.29 26.81 -44.46
C VAL A 33 -26.61 26.73 -42.97
N GLY A 34 -26.49 25.55 -42.34
CA GLY A 34 -26.39 25.42 -40.87
C GLY A 34 -27.33 24.43 -40.15
N VAL A 35 -28.35 23.90 -40.83
CA VAL A 35 -29.38 23.00 -40.28
C VAL A 35 -29.17 21.58 -40.85
N GLY A 36 -29.17 20.55 -40.01
CA GLY A 36 -28.68 19.20 -40.36
C GLY A 36 -29.77 18.14 -40.53
N ASP A 37 -30.78 18.15 -39.65
CA ASP A 37 -31.81 17.11 -39.56
C ASP A 37 -33.22 17.74 -39.68
N PRO A 38 -34.28 16.96 -40.00
CA PRO A 38 -35.65 17.49 -40.02
C PRO A 38 -36.05 18.04 -38.63
N SER A 39 -36.55 19.28 -38.57
CA SER A 39 -37.01 19.95 -37.35
C SER A 39 -38.44 20.52 -37.53
N TYR A 40 -39.12 20.87 -36.43
CA TYR A 40 -40.42 21.54 -36.52
C TYR A 40 -40.26 23.01 -36.93
N PHE A 41 -39.14 23.64 -36.56
CA PHE A 41 -38.69 24.96 -37.02
C PHE A 41 -37.18 25.13 -36.85
N ASP A 42 -36.63 26.15 -37.51
CA ASP A 42 -35.23 26.54 -37.39
C ASP A 42 -35.11 27.72 -36.40
N LEU A 43 -34.11 27.66 -35.51
CA LEU A 43 -33.82 28.70 -34.52
C LEU A 43 -32.52 29.42 -34.85
N GLU A 44 -32.51 30.76 -34.80
CA GLU A 44 -31.30 31.58 -34.74
C GLU A 44 -31.21 32.18 -33.32
N ILE A 45 -30.28 31.71 -32.51
CA ILE A 45 -30.06 32.18 -31.13
C ILE A 45 -28.87 33.14 -31.10
N THR A 46 -29.11 34.34 -30.59
CA THR A 46 -28.07 35.32 -30.24
C THR A 46 -27.82 35.27 -28.74
N ASP A 47 -26.64 34.83 -28.36
CA ASP A 47 -26.21 34.67 -26.97
C ASP A 47 -25.00 35.60 -26.70
N PRO A 48 -25.10 36.54 -25.74
CA PRO A 48 -24.01 37.44 -25.40
C PRO A 48 -22.78 36.74 -24.78
N THR A 49 -22.94 35.52 -24.24
CA THR A 49 -21.84 34.71 -23.68
C THR A 49 -21.13 33.87 -24.75
N GLY A 50 -21.82 33.60 -25.87
CA GLY A 50 -21.31 32.81 -26.98
C GLY A 50 -21.43 31.29 -26.82
N VAL A 51 -21.98 30.81 -25.71
CA VAL A 51 -22.14 29.36 -25.40
C VAL A 51 -23.26 28.75 -26.26
N LEU A 52 -24.37 29.47 -26.43
CA LEU A 52 -25.55 29.07 -27.19
C LEU A 52 -25.74 29.92 -28.47
N GLN A 53 -24.66 30.51 -28.98
CA GLN A 53 -24.71 31.36 -30.18
C GLN A 53 -24.72 30.50 -31.45
N GLY A 54 -25.78 30.55 -32.24
CA GLY A 54 -25.83 29.79 -33.49
C GLY A 54 -27.22 29.52 -34.03
N ASP A 55 -27.27 28.62 -35.01
CA ASP A 55 -28.50 28.11 -35.60
C ASP A 55 -28.76 26.69 -35.07
N PHE A 56 -30.01 26.37 -34.71
CA PHE A 56 -30.38 25.10 -34.06
C PHE A 56 -31.70 24.53 -34.59
N ASP A 57 -31.84 23.21 -34.48
CA ASP A 57 -33.11 22.53 -34.73
C ASP A 57 -34.06 22.78 -33.54
N GLY A 58 -35.28 23.21 -33.84
CA GLY A 58 -36.28 23.59 -32.84
C GLY A 58 -37.52 22.69 -32.80
N PHE A 59 -38.02 22.47 -31.58
CA PHE A 59 -39.31 21.84 -31.29
C PHE A 59 -40.10 22.74 -30.34
N CYS A 60 -41.42 22.78 -30.49
CA CYS A 60 -42.27 23.55 -29.60
C CYS A 60 -42.87 22.63 -28.54
N ILE A 61 -43.21 23.16 -27.36
CA ILE A 61 -44.03 22.48 -26.36
C ILE A 61 -45.10 23.46 -25.88
N ASP A 62 -46.33 22.95 -25.70
CA ASP A 62 -47.61 23.61 -25.38
C ASP A 62 -48.60 23.47 -26.55
N THR A 63 -49.74 22.85 -26.25
CA THR A 63 -50.80 22.53 -27.21
C THR A 63 -52.17 23.12 -26.86
N ASP A 64 -52.25 23.82 -25.73
CA ASP A 64 -53.51 24.35 -25.18
C ASP A 64 -53.90 25.69 -25.82
N ASN A 65 -52.94 26.39 -26.43
CA ASN A 65 -53.20 27.62 -27.18
C ASN A 65 -53.31 27.41 -28.71
N ASP A 66 -54.12 28.25 -29.37
CA ASP A 66 -54.52 28.15 -30.78
C ASP A 66 -53.30 28.19 -31.75
N LEU A 67 -52.72 27.03 -32.08
CA LEU A 67 -51.62 26.86 -33.03
C LEU A 67 -52.07 26.92 -34.51
N GLY A 68 -53.15 27.65 -34.81
CA GLY A 68 -53.51 27.93 -36.19
C GLY A 68 -52.35 28.63 -36.90
N PHE A 69 -51.88 28.11 -38.03
CA PHE A 69 -50.80 28.71 -38.87
C PHE A 69 -51.06 30.17 -39.33
N ASN A 70 -52.22 30.74 -39.03
CA ASN A 70 -52.55 32.15 -39.22
C ASN A 70 -52.31 33.01 -37.95
N GLY A 71 -51.68 32.45 -36.91
CA GLY A 71 -51.54 33.04 -35.58
C GLY A 71 -50.49 32.34 -34.71
N PHE A 72 -49.31 32.00 -35.26
CA PHE A 72 -48.16 31.78 -34.38
C PHE A 72 -47.88 33.09 -33.59
N ASP A 73 -47.70 32.96 -32.28
CA ASP A 73 -47.34 34.01 -31.31
C ASP A 73 -46.38 33.36 -30.29
N LEU A 74 -45.14 33.13 -30.73
CA LEU A 74 -44.14 32.37 -29.95
C LEU A 74 -43.67 33.10 -28.68
N ASP A 75 -43.80 34.43 -28.60
CA ASP A 75 -43.42 35.24 -27.45
C ASP A 75 -44.61 35.66 -26.57
N ASN A 76 -45.82 35.24 -26.95
CA ASN A 76 -47.08 35.45 -26.22
C ASN A 76 -47.30 36.93 -25.87
N ASP A 77 -46.91 37.82 -26.78
CA ASP A 77 -47.06 39.27 -26.61
C ASP A 77 -48.49 39.75 -26.93
N GLY A 78 -49.34 38.83 -27.41
CA GLY A 78 -50.73 39.05 -27.78
C GLY A 78 -50.89 39.62 -29.19
N ILE A 79 -49.83 39.64 -30.00
CA ILE A 79 -49.80 40.16 -31.37
C ILE A 79 -49.62 39.00 -32.38
N TYR A 80 -50.73 38.31 -32.63
CA TYR A 80 -50.84 37.37 -33.75
C TYR A 80 -50.47 38.04 -35.10
N ASN A 81 -49.47 37.50 -35.81
CA ASN A 81 -48.97 37.95 -37.12
C ASN A 81 -48.14 39.24 -37.15
N GLU A 82 -47.04 39.32 -36.40
CA GLU A 82 -46.02 40.35 -36.62
C GLU A 82 -45.38 40.21 -38.03
N LYS A 83 -46.00 40.92 -39.00
CA LYS A 83 -45.56 41.23 -40.37
C LYS A 83 -45.83 40.18 -41.47
N LYS A 84 -47.08 40.18 -41.95
CA LYS A 84 -47.55 39.53 -43.20
C LYS A 84 -46.73 39.89 -44.45
N ILE A 85 -45.73 39.08 -44.82
CA ILE A 85 -45.08 39.11 -46.14
C ILE A 85 -45.47 37.85 -46.93
N PRO A 86 -46.12 37.96 -48.11
CA PRO A 86 -46.50 36.80 -48.92
C PRO A 86 -45.31 36.12 -49.61
N VAL A 87 -45.25 34.79 -49.56
CA VAL A 87 -44.24 34.00 -50.29
C VAL A 87 -44.69 33.72 -51.73
N PRO A 88 -43.90 34.09 -52.76
CA PRO A 88 -44.22 33.75 -54.15
C PRO A 88 -44.21 32.24 -54.40
N GLY A 89 -45.32 31.69 -54.91
CA GLY A 89 -45.45 30.27 -55.26
C GLY A 89 -46.26 29.41 -54.29
N LEU A 90 -46.63 29.97 -53.12
CA LEU A 90 -47.33 29.23 -52.06
C LEU A 90 -48.77 29.68 -51.79
N GLY A 91 -49.38 30.50 -52.65
CA GLY A 91 -50.83 30.74 -52.64
C GLY A 91 -51.35 31.64 -51.52
N GLY A 92 -50.63 32.71 -51.17
CA GLY A 92 -51.08 33.70 -50.18
C GLY A 92 -50.80 33.35 -48.72
N LYS A 93 -49.91 32.37 -48.49
CA LYS A 93 -49.37 32.03 -47.17
C LYS A 93 -48.44 33.14 -46.65
N PHE A 94 -48.50 33.38 -45.33
CA PHE A 94 -47.73 34.41 -44.63
C PHE A 94 -46.54 33.76 -43.92
N ASN A 95 -45.38 34.45 -43.91
CA ASN A 95 -44.29 34.14 -42.99
C ASN A 95 -44.57 34.82 -41.66
N GLU A 96 -44.44 34.11 -40.55
CA GLU A 96 -43.95 34.70 -39.32
C GLU A 96 -42.40 34.69 -39.36
N GLY A 97 -41.75 35.64 -38.69
CA GLY A 97 -40.36 35.40 -38.28
C GLY A 97 -39.23 35.72 -39.27
N GLU A 98 -39.44 36.44 -40.38
CA GLU A 98 -38.32 37.25 -40.89
C GLU A 98 -38.10 38.46 -39.96
N ARG A 99 -37.51 38.17 -38.77
CA ARG A 99 -36.70 39.07 -37.92
C ARG A 99 -37.40 39.94 -36.86
N THR A 100 -38.37 39.43 -36.09
CA THR A 100 -38.67 40.01 -34.76
C THR A 100 -38.09 39.08 -33.70
N PRO A 101 -36.90 39.40 -33.16
CA PRO A 101 -36.30 38.59 -32.11
C PRO A 101 -37.03 38.83 -30.79
N PHE A 102 -37.28 37.77 -30.05
CA PHE A 102 -37.79 37.83 -28.68
C PHE A 102 -36.71 37.38 -27.70
N SER A 103 -36.87 37.75 -26.44
CA SER A 103 -35.99 37.29 -25.37
C SER A 103 -36.53 36.00 -24.78
N ALA A 104 -35.66 35.07 -24.39
CA ALA A 104 -36.07 33.84 -23.72
C ALA A 104 -35.09 33.48 -22.59
N THR A 105 -35.64 32.99 -21.47
CA THR A 105 -34.88 32.38 -20.38
C THR A 105 -34.45 30.97 -20.77
N VAL A 106 -33.23 30.56 -20.42
CA VAL A 106 -32.65 29.28 -20.89
C VAL A 106 -32.50 28.30 -19.74
N TYR A 107 -32.88 27.05 -19.98
CA TYR A 107 -32.68 25.92 -19.08
C TYR A 107 -32.13 24.72 -19.83
N SER A 108 -31.29 23.91 -19.17
CA SER A 108 -30.97 22.56 -19.66
C SER A 108 -32.11 21.61 -19.29
N SER A 109 -32.35 20.56 -20.09
CA SER A 109 -33.24 19.45 -19.70
C SER A 109 -32.79 18.73 -18.41
N TYR A 110 -31.53 18.90 -17.99
CA TYR A 110 -31.00 18.40 -16.72
C TYR A 110 -30.94 19.47 -15.61
N ASP A 111 -31.48 20.67 -15.85
CA ASP A 111 -31.59 21.70 -14.83
C ASP A 111 -32.61 21.25 -13.74
N PRO A 112 -32.27 21.35 -12.44
CA PRO A 112 -33.20 20.99 -11.36
C PRO A 112 -34.55 21.70 -11.44
N PHE A 113 -34.59 22.94 -11.94
CA PHE A 113 -35.83 23.68 -12.12
C PHE A 113 -36.62 23.16 -13.32
N ALA A 114 -35.96 22.78 -14.42
CA ALA A 114 -36.60 22.14 -15.58
C ALA A 114 -37.19 20.78 -15.22
N THR A 115 -36.42 19.93 -14.55
CA THR A 115 -36.88 18.61 -14.07
C THR A 115 -37.95 18.68 -12.97
N SER A 116 -38.24 19.88 -12.44
CA SER A 116 -39.36 20.14 -11.53
C SER A 116 -40.61 20.68 -12.22
N GLY A 117 -40.60 20.78 -13.56
CA GLY A 117 -41.74 21.19 -14.37
C GLY A 117 -41.83 22.68 -14.70
N LEU A 118 -40.76 23.47 -14.46
CA LEU A 118 -40.72 24.92 -14.71
C LEU A 118 -41.93 25.72 -14.14
N GLY A 119 -42.50 25.25 -13.03
CA GLY A 119 -43.65 25.89 -12.39
C GLY A 119 -45.01 25.61 -13.06
N GLY A 120 -45.11 24.57 -13.90
CA GLY A 120 -46.33 24.14 -14.59
C GLY A 120 -46.12 23.93 -16.09
N LEU A 121 -45.21 24.70 -16.70
CA LEU A 121 -44.97 24.73 -18.15
C LEU A 121 -44.52 23.39 -18.76
N ILE A 122 -44.07 22.45 -17.93
CA ILE A 122 -43.79 21.06 -18.32
C ILE A 122 -44.50 20.17 -17.30
N GLU A 123 -45.52 19.45 -17.75
CA GLU A 123 -46.39 18.67 -16.87
C GLU A 123 -45.84 17.27 -16.58
N GLN A 124 -45.07 16.70 -17.52
CA GLN A 124 -44.35 15.43 -17.35
C GLN A 124 -42.83 15.64 -17.50
N PRO A 125 -42.19 16.39 -16.58
CA PRO A 125 -40.76 16.68 -16.65
C PRO A 125 -39.88 15.43 -16.47
N GLU A 126 -40.43 14.32 -15.95
CA GLU A 126 -39.76 13.02 -15.90
C GLU A 126 -39.41 12.47 -17.27
N ASN A 127 -40.09 12.89 -18.35
CA ASN A 127 -39.88 12.37 -19.70
C ASN A 127 -38.84 13.17 -20.51
N LEU A 128 -38.12 14.10 -19.90
CA LEU A 128 -37.11 14.92 -20.59
C LEU A 128 -35.91 14.11 -21.11
N ASP A 129 -35.59 12.99 -20.47
CA ASP A 129 -34.62 12.00 -20.96
C ASP A 129 -35.11 11.29 -22.24
N LEU A 130 -36.41 10.99 -22.33
CA LEU A 130 -37.05 10.45 -23.53
C LEU A 130 -36.95 11.46 -24.70
N ILE A 131 -37.10 12.76 -24.41
CA ILE A 131 -36.92 13.81 -25.42
C ILE A 131 -35.47 13.87 -25.90
N ASN A 132 -34.50 13.81 -24.98
CA ASN A 132 -33.08 13.72 -25.32
C ASN A 132 -32.79 12.49 -26.20
N TRP A 133 -33.41 11.35 -25.91
CA TRP A 133 -33.30 10.16 -26.76
C TRP A 133 -33.87 10.40 -28.16
N ILE A 134 -35.09 10.97 -28.27
CA ILE A 134 -35.75 11.24 -29.55
C ILE A 134 -34.90 12.13 -30.46
N ILE A 135 -34.41 13.26 -29.95
CA ILE A 135 -33.66 14.23 -30.78
C ILE A 135 -32.34 13.66 -31.34
N ASN A 136 -31.77 12.64 -30.69
CA ASN A 136 -30.55 11.95 -31.11
C ASN A 136 -30.78 10.78 -32.07
N HIS A 137 -32.02 10.31 -32.23
CA HIS A 137 -32.34 9.12 -32.99
C HIS A 137 -33.21 9.38 -34.23
N GLN A 138 -33.35 10.65 -34.63
CA GLN A 138 -34.13 11.07 -35.81
C GLN A 138 -33.64 10.41 -37.11
N ASP A 139 -32.32 10.34 -37.32
CA ASP A 139 -31.73 9.74 -38.54
C ASP A 139 -31.41 8.24 -38.41
N THR A 140 -31.66 7.66 -37.24
CA THR A 140 -31.42 6.24 -36.97
C THR A 140 -32.74 5.52 -36.73
N ALA A 141 -33.13 5.32 -35.47
CA ALA A 141 -34.30 4.55 -35.06
C ALA A 141 -35.62 5.17 -35.54
N LEU A 142 -35.65 6.49 -35.75
CA LEU A 142 -36.85 7.24 -36.13
C LEU A 142 -36.86 7.70 -37.60
N SER A 143 -35.89 7.27 -38.41
CA SER A 143 -35.71 7.70 -39.80
C SER A 143 -36.89 7.39 -40.74
N ALA A 144 -37.82 6.53 -40.31
CA ALA A 144 -39.02 6.16 -41.06
C ALA A 144 -40.23 7.08 -40.77
N TYR A 145 -40.17 7.90 -39.73
CA TYR A 145 -41.28 8.76 -39.28
C TYR A 145 -41.15 10.18 -39.80
N THR A 146 -42.28 10.88 -39.93
CA THR A 146 -42.28 12.28 -40.34
C THR A 146 -41.97 13.19 -39.16
N ILE A 147 -41.45 14.39 -39.44
CA ILE A 147 -41.20 15.38 -38.38
C ILE A 147 -42.48 15.82 -37.67
N GLY A 148 -43.64 15.76 -38.34
CA GLY A 148 -44.93 16.02 -37.71
C GLY A 148 -45.33 14.93 -36.72
N GLU A 149 -44.99 13.67 -36.99
CA GLU A 149 -45.19 12.55 -36.06
C GLU A 149 -44.23 12.65 -34.86
N ILE A 150 -42.98 13.02 -35.10
CA ILE A 150 -41.98 13.25 -34.04
C ILE A 150 -42.39 14.41 -33.13
N GLN A 151 -42.78 15.55 -33.70
CA GLN A 151 -43.25 16.71 -32.92
C GLN A 151 -44.49 16.37 -32.08
N LEU A 152 -45.46 15.66 -32.65
CA LEU A 152 -46.65 15.25 -31.93
C LEU A 152 -46.33 14.22 -30.82
N ALA A 153 -45.35 13.35 -31.04
CA ALA A 153 -44.87 12.44 -30.01
C ALA A 153 -44.18 13.20 -28.86
N ILE A 154 -43.32 14.18 -29.17
CA ILE A 154 -42.68 15.04 -28.16
C ILE A 154 -43.75 15.74 -27.31
N TRP A 155 -44.76 16.35 -27.93
CA TRP A 155 -45.89 16.96 -27.19
C TRP A 155 -46.56 15.98 -26.24
N GLN A 156 -47.00 14.83 -26.74
CA GLN A 156 -47.72 13.83 -25.94
C GLN A 156 -46.87 13.15 -24.85
N LEU A 157 -45.55 13.40 -24.81
CA LEU A 157 -44.67 12.88 -23.76
C LEU A 157 -44.48 13.86 -22.61
N ILE A 158 -44.72 15.15 -22.80
CA ILE A 158 -44.36 16.19 -21.81
C ILE A 158 -45.56 17.02 -21.36
N ASP A 159 -46.69 16.85 -22.05
CA ASP A 159 -47.98 17.51 -21.87
C ASP A 159 -49.07 16.44 -21.66
N ASP A 160 -49.99 16.67 -20.74
CA ASP A 160 -51.09 15.78 -20.37
C ASP A 160 -52.39 16.07 -21.16
N ALA A 161 -52.44 17.22 -21.85
CA ALA A 161 -53.55 17.63 -22.69
C ALA A 161 -53.36 17.22 -24.17
N PRO A 162 -54.43 16.81 -24.86
CA PRO A 162 -54.36 16.56 -26.30
C PRO A 162 -54.32 17.90 -27.07
N PRO A 163 -53.55 18.00 -28.17
CA PRO A 163 -53.50 19.22 -28.94
C PRO A 163 -54.87 19.62 -29.48
N ASN A 164 -55.15 20.92 -29.48
CA ASN A 164 -56.40 21.45 -30.03
C ASN A 164 -56.55 21.17 -31.54
N ASP A 165 -57.79 21.25 -32.04
CA ASP A 165 -58.14 20.91 -33.43
C ASP A 165 -57.36 21.76 -34.46
N ASP A 166 -56.96 22.99 -34.11
CA ASP A 166 -56.21 23.89 -34.97
C ASP A 166 -54.72 23.53 -35.06
N ALA A 167 -54.09 23.11 -33.95
CA ALA A 167 -52.75 22.52 -33.90
C ALA A 167 -52.67 21.25 -34.76
N ILE A 168 -53.66 20.37 -34.60
CA ILE A 168 -53.81 19.14 -35.39
C ILE A 168 -53.97 19.46 -36.89
N THR A 169 -54.77 20.47 -37.22
CA THR A 169 -54.97 20.94 -38.60
C THR A 169 -53.68 21.52 -39.20
N GLY A 170 -52.89 22.22 -38.37
CA GLY A 170 -51.57 22.73 -38.73
C GLY A 170 -50.59 21.61 -39.09
N LEU A 171 -50.42 20.62 -38.21
CA LEU A 171 -49.59 19.45 -38.49
C LEU A 171 -50.03 18.73 -39.79
N GLN A 172 -51.33 18.55 -39.99
CA GLN A 172 -51.88 17.90 -41.18
C GLN A 172 -51.62 18.65 -42.48
N THR A 173 -51.65 19.98 -42.45
CA THR A 173 -51.57 20.82 -43.65
C THR A 173 -50.13 21.08 -44.10
N PHE A 174 -49.18 21.13 -43.15
CA PHE A 174 -47.82 21.60 -43.42
C PHE A 174 -46.75 20.50 -43.39
N PHE A 175 -47.00 19.38 -42.71
CA PHE A 175 -46.04 18.29 -42.54
C PHE A 175 -46.51 16.95 -43.14
N ASN A 176 -47.39 17.01 -44.16
CA ASN A 176 -47.94 15.85 -44.89
C ASN A 176 -48.81 14.89 -44.05
N GLY A 177 -49.43 15.36 -42.97
CA GLY A 177 -50.22 14.49 -42.09
C GLY A 177 -49.37 13.71 -41.10
N PHE A 178 -50.04 13.18 -40.08
CA PHE A 178 -49.46 12.24 -39.13
C PHE A 178 -50.33 10.98 -39.07
N ASP A 179 -49.72 9.82 -38.81
CA ASP A 179 -50.44 8.63 -38.39
C ASP A 179 -50.33 8.47 -36.88
N GLN A 180 -51.46 8.46 -36.17
CA GLN A 180 -51.47 8.30 -34.71
C GLN A 180 -50.79 6.99 -34.27
N ALA A 181 -50.84 5.92 -35.08
CA ALA A 181 -50.14 4.68 -34.77
C ALA A 181 -48.61 4.84 -34.80
N ASN A 182 -48.10 5.72 -35.68
CA ASN A 182 -46.67 6.05 -35.73
C ASN A 182 -46.26 6.89 -34.53
N VAL A 183 -47.07 7.87 -34.13
CA VAL A 183 -46.86 8.67 -32.91
C VAL A 183 -46.78 7.76 -31.68
N ASP A 184 -47.72 6.83 -31.52
CA ASP A 184 -47.70 5.87 -30.43
C ASP A 184 -46.48 4.93 -30.48
N ALA A 185 -46.02 4.57 -31.68
CA ALA A 185 -44.81 3.78 -31.86
C ALA A 185 -43.53 4.56 -31.46
N ILE A 186 -43.43 5.85 -31.81
CA ILE A 186 -42.30 6.71 -31.40
C ILE A 186 -42.23 6.81 -29.88
N LYS A 187 -43.36 7.08 -29.21
CA LYS A 187 -43.41 7.15 -27.74
C LYS A 187 -43.00 5.83 -27.09
N ALA A 188 -43.50 4.70 -27.61
CA ALA A 188 -43.13 3.39 -27.09
C ALA A 188 -41.64 3.08 -27.27
N LEU A 189 -41.03 3.49 -28.39
CA LEU A 189 -39.60 3.38 -28.61
C LEU A 189 -38.81 4.23 -27.62
N ALA A 190 -39.23 5.49 -27.41
CA ALA A 190 -38.60 6.39 -26.45
C ALA A 190 -38.70 5.81 -25.03
N GLN A 191 -39.89 5.42 -24.57
CA GLN A 191 -40.08 4.80 -23.23
C GLN A 191 -39.30 3.50 -23.05
N THR A 192 -39.03 2.76 -24.13
CA THR A 192 -38.28 1.49 -24.03
C THR A 192 -36.76 1.72 -23.96
N ASN A 193 -36.23 2.76 -24.61
CA ASN A 193 -34.79 2.92 -24.84
C ASN A 193 -34.21 4.24 -24.30
N GLY A 194 -35.06 5.19 -23.94
CA GLY A 194 -34.71 6.56 -23.55
C GLY A 194 -34.75 6.81 -22.05
N GLU A 195 -35.33 5.90 -21.27
CA GLU A 195 -35.36 6.00 -19.80
C GLU A 195 -33.93 6.00 -19.25
N GLY A 196 -33.56 7.06 -18.54
CA GLY A 196 -32.21 7.29 -18.05
C GLY A 196 -31.20 7.64 -19.13
N PHE A 197 -31.62 7.99 -20.34
CA PHE A 197 -30.71 8.40 -21.41
C PHE A 197 -29.95 9.67 -20.99
N VAL A 198 -28.64 9.66 -21.19
CA VAL A 198 -27.73 10.76 -20.91
C VAL A 198 -26.93 11.04 -22.18
N PRO A 199 -27.12 12.20 -22.85
CA PRO A 199 -26.39 12.51 -24.07
C PRO A 199 -24.87 12.55 -23.84
N GLU A 200 -24.15 11.91 -24.75
CA GLU A 200 -22.69 11.93 -24.83
C GLU A 200 -22.16 13.13 -25.66
N GLY A 201 -20.85 13.35 -25.64
CA GLY A 201 -20.17 14.32 -26.46
C GLY A 201 -20.41 14.07 -27.96
N GLY A 202 -20.90 15.07 -28.66
CA GLY A 202 -21.33 15.00 -30.05
C GLY A 202 -22.78 14.56 -30.25
N GLN A 203 -23.49 14.17 -29.18
CA GLN A 203 -24.94 14.01 -29.18
C GLN A 203 -25.62 15.35 -28.80
N LYS A 204 -26.91 15.47 -29.11
CA LYS A 204 -27.72 16.65 -28.82
C LYS A 204 -28.33 16.57 -27.42
N VAL A 205 -28.37 17.68 -26.70
CA VAL A 205 -29.15 17.87 -25.47
C VAL A 205 -30.28 18.85 -25.73
N ALA A 206 -31.45 18.59 -25.15
CA ALA A 206 -32.57 19.50 -25.17
C ALA A 206 -32.28 20.70 -24.25
N VAL A 207 -32.21 21.89 -24.85
CA VAL A 207 -32.16 23.18 -24.16
C VAL A 207 -33.52 23.83 -24.27
N ILE A 208 -34.15 24.08 -23.12
CA ILE A 208 -35.50 24.63 -23.00
C ILE A 208 -35.39 26.16 -22.93
N LEU A 209 -36.05 26.84 -23.86
CA LEU A 209 -36.16 28.28 -23.96
C LEU A 209 -37.57 28.69 -23.56
N VAL A 210 -37.69 29.56 -22.55
CA VAL A 210 -38.95 30.11 -22.06
C VAL A 210 -39.02 31.58 -22.48
N PRO A 211 -39.82 31.93 -23.50
CA PRO A 211 -40.00 33.32 -23.96
C PRO A 211 -40.39 34.28 -22.83
N ASP A 212 -39.88 35.52 -22.90
CA ASP A 212 -40.16 36.60 -21.95
C ASP A 212 -41.64 37.03 -22.05
N GLY A 213 -42.47 36.48 -21.17
CA GLY A 213 -43.94 36.62 -21.21
C GLY A 213 -44.62 35.36 -20.65
N ASN A 214 -43.94 34.23 -20.79
CA ASN A 214 -44.36 32.88 -20.40
C ASN A 214 -43.76 32.43 -19.05
N ALA A 215 -43.08 33.32 -18.33
CA ALA A 215 -42.39 32.98 -17.09
C ALA A 215 -43.38 32.64 -15.96
N ALA A 216 -43.07 31.59 -15.17
CA ALA A 216 -43.85 31.19 -14.00
C ALA A 216 -44.07 32.37 -13.03
N GLY A 217 -45.32 32.84 -12.94
CA GLY A 217 -45.73 33.99 -12.13
C GLY A 217 -45.90 35.32 -12.87
N GLY A 218 -45.97 35.32 -14.21
CA GLY A 218 -46.47 36.44 -15.02
C GLY A 218 -47.88 36.89 -14.62
N PRO A 219 -48.33 38.10 -15.03
CA PRO A 219 -49.65 38.62 -14.66
C PRO A 219 -50.73 37.60 -15.01
N SER A 220 -51.61 37.31 -14.05
CA SER A 220 -52.69 36.32 -14.19
C SER A 220 -53.33 36.39 -15.56
N ASP A 221 -53.27 35.28 -16.27
CA ASP A 221 -54.14 35.05 -17.41
C ASP A 221 -55.60 35.24 -16.95
N THR A 222 -56.25 36.23 -17.56
CA THR A 222 -57.71 36.25 -17.59
C THR A 222 -58.07 35.87 -19.00
N ASP A 223 -58.40 34.60 -19.17
CA ASP A 223 -59.08 34.06 -20.32
C ASP A 223 -60.23 34.97 -20.80
N LEU A 224 -60.52 34.91 -22.10
CA LEU A 224 -61.63 35.64 -22.69
C LEU A 224 -63.01 35.02 -22.38
N ASP A 225 -63.10 33.94 -21.61
CA ASP A 225 -64.32 33.20 -21.32
C ASP A 225 -64.64 32.95 -19.83
N GLY A 226 -63.76 33.30 -18.89
CA GLY A 226 -64.06 33.43 -17.47
C GLY A 226 -64.38 32.11 -16.76
N GLN A 227 -63.65 31.02 -17.04
CA GLN A 227 -63.75 29.76 -16.29
C GLN A 227 -62.41 29.38 -15.65
N PRO A 228 -62.36 29.11 -14.33
CA PRO A 228 -61.15 28.61 -13.70
C PRO A 228 -61.02 27.10 -13.98
N ASP A 229 -60.28 26.72 -15.00
CA ASP A 229 -59.91 25.34 -15.33
C ASP A 229 -58.59 24.88 -14.69
N GLY A 230 -57.72 25.81 -14.30
CA GLY A 230 -56.55 25.51 -13.46
C GLY A 230 -55.23 25.35 -14.20
N ILE A 231 -55.15 25.82 -15.44
CA ILE A 231 -53.94 25.78 -16.26
C ILE A 231 -53.24 27.15 -16.15
N PRO A 232 -51.94 27.24 -15.82
CA PRO A 232 -51.10 28.30 -16.39
C PRO A 232 -50.93 27.95 -17.90
N ASP A 233 -50.33 28.73 -18.77
CA ASP A 233 -49.04 28.28 -19.33
C ASP A 233 -48.78 29.11 -20.58
N GLY A 234 -47.50 29.39 -20.78
CA GLY A 234 -47.03 30.02 -21.98
C GLY A 234 -46.06 29.08 -22.70
N GLN A 235 -46.08 29.14 -24.01
CA GLN A 235 -45.28 28.32 -24.92
C GLN A 235 -43.79 28.25 -24.53
N ILE A 236 -43.21 27.05 -24.57
CA ILE A 236 -41.75 26.85 -24.46
C ILE A 236 -41.19 26.22 -25.74
N ILE A 237 -39.89 26.41 -25.96
CA ILE A 237 -39.18 25.93 -27.14
C ILE A 237 -38.05 25.01 -26.68
N ILE A 238 -37.89 23.85 -27.30
CA ILE A 238 -36.68 23.03 -27.20
C ILE A 238 -35.78 23.35 -28.38
N ALA A 239 -34.56 23.78 -28.09
CA ALA A 239 -33.45 23.75 -29.04
C ALA A 239 -32.65 22.45 -28.84
N ALA A 240 -32.38 21.73 -29.93
CA ALA A 240 -31.49 20.57 -29.90
C ALA A 240 -30.03 21.05 -30.08
N VAL A 241 -29.23 20.94 -29.01
CA VAL A 241 -27.89 21.53 -28.94
C VAL A 241 -26.83 20.44 -28.88
N GLU A 242 -25.92 20.39 -29.84
CA GLU A 242 -24.81 19.43 -29.83
C GLU A 242 -23.85 19.70 -28.67
N LEU A 243 -23.58 18.65 -27.87
CA LEU A 243 -22.62 18.70 -26.78
C LEU A 243 -21.18 18.68 -27.31
N PRO A 244 -20.29 19.55 -26.84
CA PRO A 244 -18.86 19.44 -27.13
C PRO A 244 -18.30 18.09 -26.67
N LYS A 245 -17.40 17.51 -27.48
CA LYS A 245 -16.66 16.30 -27.14
C LYS A 245 -15.52 16.62 -26.17
N HIS A 246 -15.56 16.00 -25.00
CA HIS A 246 -14.56 16.07 -23.95
C HIS A 246 -14.14 14.64 -23.55
N PRO A 247 -13.29 13.97 -24.35
CA PRO A 247 -12.75 12.67 -23.95
C PRO A 247 -11.88 12.82 -22.70
N GLY A 248 -11.92 11.83 -21.82
CA GLY A 248 -11.16 11.79 -20.58
C GLY A 248 -11.01 10.35 -20.11
N ILE A 249 -9.82 9.98 -19.65
CA ILE A 249 -9.50 8.65 -19.17
C ILE A 249 -8.71 8.80 -17.87
N ASN A 250 -8.91 7.87 -16.93
CA ASN A 250 -8.13 7.75 -15.70
C ASN A 250 -7.75 6.29 -15.48
N VAL A 251 -6.56 6.03 -14.96
CA VAL A 251 -6.15 4.70 -14.49
C VAL A 251 -5.71 4.80 -13.03
N GLU A 252 -6.13 3.83 -12.22
CA GLU A 252 -5.64 3.62 -10.87
C GLU A 252 -4.95 2.26 -10.79
N LYS A 253 -3.74 2.22 -10.24
CA LYS A 253 -2.89 1.03 -10.15
C LYS A 253 -2.71 0.56 -8.72
N PHE A 254 -2.89 -0.74 -8.54
CA PHE A 254 -2.76 -1.40 -7.25
C PHE A 254 -1.70 -2.49 -7.32
N VAL A 255 -0.92 -2.64 -6.26
CA VAL A 255 0.05 -3.74 -6.08
C VAL A 255 -0.47 -4.69 -5.01
N ASN A 256 -0.74 -5.94 -5.38
CA ASN A 256 -1.37 -6.93 -4.48
C ASN A 256 -2.63 -6.40 -3.75
N GLY A 257 -3.39 -5.51 -4.39
CA GLY A 257 -4.60 -4.88 -3.84
C GLY A 257 -4.39 -3.61 -3.01
N HIS A 258 -3.14 -3.18 -2.80
CA HIS A 258 -2.80 -1.93 -2.12
C HIS A 258 -2.67 -0.76 -3.09
N ASP A 259 -3.25 0.37 -2.70
CA ASP A 259 -3.12 1.66 -3.39
C ASP A 259 -1.86 2.37 -2.89
N VAL A 260 -1.00 2.77 -3.81
CA VAL A 260 0.24 3.50 -3.52
C VAL A 260 0.24 4.79 -4.32
N ALA A 261 -0.52 5.78 -3.86
CA ALA A 261 -0.59 7.11 -4.50
C ALA A 261 0.75 7.87 -4.61
N ASP A 262 1.78 7.49 -3.83
CA ASP A 262 3.13 8.05 -3.93
C ASP A 262 4.20 7.01 -3.51
N PRO A 263 4.86 6.32 -4.45
CA PRO A 263 5.89 5.33 -4.16
C PRO A 263 7.21 5.94 -3.66
N THR A 264 7.32 7.28 -3.57
CA THR A 264 8.43 7.94 -2.86
C THR A 264 8.19 8.02 -1.35
N ASN A 265 6.95 7.82 -0.89
CA ASN A 265 6.61 7.70 0.52
C ASN A 265 6.74 6.25 0.99
N ILE A 266 7.97 5.88 1.36
CA ILE A 266 8.35 4.54 1.81
C ILE A 266 7.46 3.96 2.94
N ASP A 267 6.90 4.82 3.81
CA ASP A 267 6.07 4.39 4.94
C ASP A 267 4.71 3.81 4.48
N ASN A 268 4.29 4.11 3.25
CA ASN A 268 3.05 3.63 2.65
C ASN A 268 3.27 2.46 1.68
N LEU A 269 4.51 2.04 1.44
CA LEU A 269 4.79 0.92 0.54
C LEU A 269 4.48 -0.42 1.21
N PRO A 270 3.79 -1.35 0.51
CA PRO A 270 3.68 -2.72 0.97
C PRO A 270 5.07 -3.36 1.00
N LYS A 271 5.32 -4.15 2.06
CA LYS A 271 6.56 -4.90 2.23
C LYS A 271 6.40 -6.29 1.62
N ILE A 272 7.12 -6.56 0.53
CA ILE A 272 7.06 -7.83 -0.20
C ILE A 272 8.46 -8.43 -0.24
N ALA A 273 8.62 -9.66 0.24
CA ALA A 273 9.94 -10.31 0.26
C ALA A 273 10.41 -10.61 -1.16
N ALA A 274 11.71 -10.49 -1.41
CA ALA A 274 12.28 -10.80 -2.71
C ALA A 274 11.93 -12.26 -3.10
N GLY A 275 11.42 -12.44 -4.32
CA GLY A 275 10.95 -13.72 -4.83
C GLY A 275 9.48 -14.06 -4.54
N ASP A 276 8.77 -13.32 -3.69
CA ASP A 276 7.33 -13.48 -3.49
C ASP A 276 6.52 -12.97 -4.69
N ASP A 277 5.29 -13.47 -4.83
CA ASP A 277 4.41 -13.14 -5.95
C ASP A 277 3.89 -11.68 -5.85
N VAL A 278 3.99 -10.97 -6.98
CA VAL A 278 3.47 -9.62 -7.20
C VAL A 278 2.51 -9.66 -8.38
N THR A 279 1.31 -9.12 -8.18
CA THR A 279 0.30 -8.92 -9.21
C THR A 279 -0.20 -7.48 -9.16
N PHE A 280 -0.25 -6.84 -10.33
CA PHE A 280 -0.78 -5.49 -10.47
C PHE A 280 -2.21 -5.52 -11.01
N THR A 281 -3.07 -4.67 -10.45
CA THR A 281 -4.45 -4.49 -10.91
C THR A 281 -4.64 -3.05 -11.37
N TYR A 282 -5.43 -2.85 -12.43
CA TYR A 282 -5.65 -1.55 -13.05
C TYR A 282 -7.15 -1.28 -13.19
N ALA A 283 -7.62 -0.20 -12.57
CA ALA A 283 -8.99 0.29 -12.73
C ALA A 283 -9.00 1.46 -13.70
N VAL A 284 -9.49 1.24 -14.92
CA VAL A 284 -9.55 2.24 -15.99
C VAL A 284 -10.96 2.83 -16.08
N THR A 285 -11.09 4.13 -15.83
CA THR A 285 -12.38 4.83 -15.78
C THR A 285 -12.47 5.88 -16.88
N ASN A 286 -13.60 5.93 -17.58
CA ASN A 286 -13.92 7.06 -18.46
C ASN A 286 -14.31 8.27 -17.61
N THR A 287 -13.52 9.33 -17.68
CA THR A 287 -13.77 10.59 -16.97
C THR A 287 -14.34 11.68 -17.89
N GLY A 288 -14.49 11.36 -19.17
CA GLY A 288 -15.05 12.24 -20.18
C GLY A 288 -16.54 12.03 -20.43
N ASN A 289 -17.01 12.62 -21.53
CA ASN A 289 -18.37 12.43 -22.02
C ASN A 289 -18.43 11.66 -23.34
N VAL A 290 -17.35 10.99 -23.76
CA VAL A 290 -17.29 10.24 -25.02
C VAL A 290 -16.92 8.80 -24.70
N GLY A 291 -17.74 7.82 -25.10
CA GLY A 291 -17.39 6.40 -25.00
C GLY A 291 -16.16 6.04 -25.84
N PHE A 292 -15.35 5.10 -25.34
CA PHE A 292 -14.17 4.59 -26.06
C PHE A 292 -14.40 3.16 -26.53
N GLN A 293 -14.07 2.84 -27.78
CA GLN A 293 -14.11 1.44 -28.21
C GLN A 293 -13.09 0.64 -27.40
N GLY A 294 -13.41 -0.59 -27.00
CA GLY A 294 -12.47 -1.41 -26.23
C GLY A 294 -11.11 -1.63 -26.93
N SER A 295 -11.08 -1.57 -28.26
CA SER A 295 -9.83 -1.62 -29.05
C SER A 295 -9.00 -0.35 -29.01
N GLU A 296 -9.57 0.77 -28.56
CA GLU A 296 -8.89 2.06 -28.38
C GLU A 296 -8.27 2.17 -26.98
N VAL A 297 -8.76 1.40 -26.00
CA VAL A 297 -8.23 1.36 -24.63
C VAL A 297 -6.99 0.47 -24.59
N ILE A 298 -5.82 1.09 -24.62
CA ILE A 298 -4.53 0.40 -24.58
C ILE A 298 -3.84 0.67 -23.25
N ILE A 299 -3.45 -0.39 -22.56
CA ILE A 299 -2.74 -0.34 -21.28
C ILE A 299 -1.34 -0.89 -21.49
N THR A 300 -0.36 -0.13 -21.03
CA THR A 300 1.06 -0.51 -21.01
C THR A 300 1.60 -0.30 -19.61
N ASP A 301 2.36 -1.24 -19.10
CA ASP A 301 2.94 -1.21 -17.77
C ASP A 301 4.45 -1.39 -17.90
N ASP A 302 5.22 -0.42 -17.41
CA ASP A 302 6.65 -0.32 -17.69
C ASP A 302 7.51 -1.30 -16.90
N ASN A 303 6.92 -2.11 -16.02
CA ASN A 303 7.64 -3.03 -15.15
C ASN A 303 8.86 -2.38 -14.43
N GLY A 304 8.78 -1.09 -14.13
CA GLY A 304 9.84 -0.30 -13.51
C GLY A 304 10.97 0.17 -14.44
N THR A 305 10.85 -0.03 -15.75
CA THR A 305 11.84 0.32 -16.77
C THR A 305 11.20 1.15 -17.91
N PRO A 306 10.87 2.45 -17.71
CA PRO A 306 10.17 3.29 -18.69
C PRO A 306 10.78 3.35 -20.11
N ASP A 307 12.08 3.07 -20.24
CA ASP A 307 12.83 3.11 -21.49
C ASP A 307 13.06 1.71 -22.13
N ASP A 308 12.63 0.62 -21.48
CA ASP A 308 12.75 -0.77 -21.96
C ASP A 308 11.36 -1.39 -22.17
N LEU A 309 10.93 -1.48 -23.44
CA LEU A 309 9.64 -2.08 -23.77
C LEU A 309 9.68 -3.62 -23.83
N SER A 310 10.82 -4.24 -23.52
CA SER A 310 11.00 -5.69 -23.69
C SER A 310 10.58 -6.51 -22.48
N ASP A 311 10.43 -5.85 -21.33
CA ASP A 311 9.98 -6.39 -20.04
C ASP A 311 8.64 -5.83 -19.57
N ASP A 312 7.97 -4.97 -20.36
CA ASP A 312 6.59 -4.54 -20.13
C ASP A 312 5.67 -5.74 -19.81
N LEU A 313 4.81 -5.58 -18.79
CA LEU A 313 3.97 -6.67 -18.31
C LEU A 313 2.85 -7.05 -19.28
N ALA A 314 2.54 -8.35 -19.36
CA ALA A 314 1.36 -8.81 -20.07
C ALA A 314 0.07 -8.48 -19.29
N ILE A 315 -0.85 -7.72 -19.92
CA ILE A 315 -2.10 -7.26 -19.30
C ILE A 315 -3.31 -8.04 -19.83
N THR A 316 -4.23 -8.42 -18.94
CA THR A 316 -5.46 -9.14 -19.25
C THR A 316 -6.69 -8.36 -18.79
N TYR A 317 -7.70 -8.21 -19.66
CA TYR A 317 -9.00 -7.65 -19.31
C TYR A 317 -9.79 -8.61 -18.42
N VAL A 318 -10.38 -8.08 -17.34
CA VAL A 318 -11.11 -8.85 -16.33
C VAL A 318 -12.62 -8.64 -16.45
N GLY A 319 -13.08 -7.38 -16.57
CA GLY A 319 -14.50 -7.04 -16.63
C GLY A 319 -14.74 -5.55 -16.43
N GLY A 320 -16.01 -5.12 -16.43
CA GLY A 320 -16.37 -3.70 -16.31
C GLY A 320 -17.34 -3.20 -17.37
N ASP A 321 -17.46 -3.93 -18.48
CA ASP A 321 -18.44 -3.70 -19.53
C ASP A 321 -19.80 -4.26 -19.07
N LEU A 322 -20.67 -3.39 -18.59
CA LEU A 322 -21.93 -3.74 -17.95
C LEU A 322 -22.99 -4.14 -18.99
N ASN A 323 -22.92 -3.56 -20.18
CA ASN A 323 -23.91 -3.73 -21.24
C ASN A 323 -23.47 -4.74 -22.33
N ASN A 324 -22.20 -5.18 -22.30
CA ASN A 324 -21.51 -6.09 -23.23
C ASN A 324 -21.45 -5.59 -24.68
N ASP A 325 -21.30 -4.29 -24.89
CA ASP A 325 -21.17 -3.68 -26.21
C ASP A 325 -19.71 -3.41 -26.63
N ASN A 326 -18.74 -3.70 -25.75
CA ASN A 326 -17.32 -3.48 -25.93
C ASN A 326 -16.96 -1.98 -26.13
N ILE A 327 -17.69 -1.10 -25.45
CA ILE A 327 -17.42 0.34 -25.33
C ILE A 327 -17.22 0.66 -23.85
N LEU A 328 -16.12 1.33 -23.50
CA LEU A 328 -15.95 1.90 -22.17
C LEU A 328 -16.83 3.14 -22.07
N ASP A 329 -18.04 2.94 -21.58
CA ASP A 329 -19.06 3.98 -21.44
C ASP A 329 -18.64 5.03 -20.40
N THR A 330 -19.30 6.18 -20.46
CA THR A 330 -18.95 7.36 -19.63
C THR A 330 -19.24 7.18 -18.14
N ASN A 331 -19.89 6.09 -17.75
CA ASN A 331 -20.17 5.69 -16.37
C ASN A 331 -19.50 4.36 -15.98
N GLU A 332 -18.61 3.83 -16.81
CA GLU A 332 -17.96 2.54 -16.59
C GLU A 332 -16.53 2.66 -16.07
N THR A 333 -16.12 1.63 -15.33
CA THR A 333 -14.74 1.36 -14.95
C THR A 333 -14.41 -0.06 -15.38
N TRP A 334 -13.41 -0.20 -16.23
CA TRP A 334 -12.89 -1.47 -16.72
C TRP A 334 -11.68 -1.92 -15.89
N LEU A 335 -11.72 -3.16 -15.44
CA LEU A 335 -10.70 -3.78 -14.62
C LEU A 335 -9.78 -4.65 -15.47
N TYR A 336 -8.48 -4.53 -15.22
CA TYR A 336 -7.43 -5.32 -15.84
C TYR A 336 -6.44 -5.84 -14.79
N VAL A 337 -5.71 -6.89 -15.12
CA VAL A 337 -4.71 -7.50 -14.25
C VAL A 337 -3.45 -7.85 -15.04
N SER A 338 -2.27 -7.71 -14.42
CA SER A 338 -1.00 -8.16 -14.99
C SER A 338 -0.85 -9.68 -14.87
N GLU A 339 0.13 -10.25 -15.56
CA GLU A 339 0.69 -11.53 -15.12
C GLU A 339 1.33 -11.42 -13.73
N THR A 340 1.43 -12.55 -13.03
CA THR A 340 2.13 -12.61 -11.74
C THR A 340 3.64 -12.70 -11.97
N VAL A 341 4.38 -11.82 -11.32
CA VAL A 341 5.85 -11.75 -11.37
C VAL A 341 6.44 -11.91 -9.98
N ALA A 342 7.71 -12.29 -9.89
CA ALA A 342 8.41 -12.37 -8.61
C ALA A 342 8.97 -10.99 -8.23
N ALA A 343 8.83 -10.61 -6.95
CA ALA A 343 9.41 -9.38 -6.42
C ALA A 343 10.94 -9.35 -6.57
N GLU A 344 11.49 -8.21 -6.96
CA GLU A 344 12.92 -8.00 -7.07
C GLU A 344 13.61 -7.97 -5.71
N ASP A 345 14.90 -8.31 -5.72
CA ASP A 345 15.80 -8.06 -4.61
C ASP A 345 16.34 -6.63 -4.72
N LEU A 346 15.78 -5.76 -3.88
CA LEU A 346 16.08 -4.33 -3.79
C LEU A 346 17.19 -4.06 -2.78
N THR A 347 17.82 -5.10 -2.23
CA THR A 347 18.89 -4.93 -1.25
C THR A 347 20.21 -4.57 -1.93
N THR A 348 20.90 -3.61 -1.34
CA THR A 348 22.25 -3.22 -1.72
C THR A 348 23.13 -3.18 -0.48
N THR A 349 24.13 -4.06 -0.42
CA THR A 349 25.09 -4.05 0.67
C THR A 349 26.17 -3.03 0.37
N THR A 350 26.40 -2.09 1.29
CA THR A 350 27.53 -1.16 1.22
C THR A 350 28.86 -1.90 1.31
N ALA A 351 29.98 -1.20 1.04
CA ALA A 351 31.30 -1.83 1.08
C ALA A 351 31.62 -2.33 2.50
N SER A 352 32.10 -3.56 2.61
CA SER A 352 32.47 -4.16 3.90
C SER A 352 33.68 -3.46 4.53
N GLU A 353 33.76 -3.46 5.86
CA GLU A 353 34.87 -2.86 6.60
C GLU A 353 35.81 -3.94 7.17
N ASP A 354 37.10 -3.88 6.80
CA ASP A 354 38.12 -4.78 7.36
C ASP A 354 38.60 -4.27 8.72
N ILE A 355 38.40 -5.08 9.76
CA ILE A 355 38.80 -4.78 11.13
C ILE A 355 39.86 -5.78 11.61
N ARG A 356 40.88 -5.27 12.33
CA ARG A 356 41.94 -6.09 12.91
C ARG A 356 41.99 -5.98 14.42
N PHE A 357 41.58 -7.04 15.09
CA PHE A 357 41.77 -7.19 16.53
C PHE A 357 43.25 -7.41 16.88
N HIS A 358 43.68 -6.81 17.99
CA HIS A 358 45.03 -6.94 18.53
C HIS A 358 44.99 -7.43 19.99
N PHE A 359 45.22 -8.73 20.20
CA PHE A 359 45.07 -9.36 21.51
C PHE A 359 46.38 -9.38 22.32
N THR A 360 46.96 -8.21 22.55
CA THR A 360 48.22 -8.10 23.33
C THR A 360 48.01 -7.50 24.70
N GLY A 361 48.71 -8.03 25.70
CA GLY A 361 48.53 -7.58 27.09
C GLY A 361 49.53 -8.20 28.05
N HIS A 362 49.22 -8.07 29.35
CA HIS A 362 50.02 -8.63 30.43
C HIS A 362 49.11 -9.23 31.50
N SER A 363 48.94 -10.55 31.48
CA SER A 363 48.24 -11.31 32.51
C SER A 363 49.18 -12.26 33.26
N TYR A 364 48.70 -12.81 34.38
CA TYR A 364 49.35 -13.95 35.02
C TYR A 364 49.36 -15.17 34.08
N THR A 365 50.23 -16.14 34.35
CA THR A 365 50.31 -17.39 33.56
C THR A 365 49.27 -18.44 33.95
N ASN A 366 48.51 -18.19 35.02
CA ASN A 366 47.40 -19.00 35.46
C ASN A 366 46.41 -18.14 36.27
N GLY A 367 45.16 -18.56 36.37
CA GLY A 367 44.10 -17.87 37.09
C GLY A 367 42.82 -18.71 37.18
N PRO A 368 41.68 -18.09 37.56
CA PRO A 368 40.37 -18.75 37.56
C PRO A 368 40.04 -19.21 36.14
N LYS A 369 39.71 -20.49 35.94
CA LYS A 369 39.38 -21.00 34.61
C LYS A 369 37.95 -20.62 34.25
N GLY A 370 37.69 -20.45 32.96
CA GLY A 370 36.39 -19.95 32.47
C GLY A 370 36.24 -18.45 32.60
N ASN A 371 37.36 -17.71 32.74
CA ASN A 371 37.30 -16.26 32.64
C ASN A 371 37.06 -15.84 31.17
N VAL A 372 36.14 -14.91 30.98
CA VAL A 372 35.86 -14.26 29.69
C VAL A 372 36.63 -12.94 29.60
N ARG A 373 36.97 -12.50 28.40
CA ARG A 373 37.60 -11.20 28.14
C ARG A 373 37.00 -10.55 26.90
N THR A 374 36.44 -9.37 27.07
CA THR A 374 35.94 -8.53 25.99
C THR A 374 37.06 -7.70 25.37
N PHE A 375 37.08 -7.64 24.04
CA PHE A 375 37.91 -6.72 23.25
C PHE A 375 37.02 -5.91 22.35
N VAL A 376 37.33 -4.63 22.15
CA VAL A 376 36.59 -3.72 21.28
C VAL A 376 37.53 -3.11 20.27
N GLN A 377 37.19 -3.15 19.00
CA GLN A 377 37.94 -2.54 17.91
C GLN A 377 36.98 -1.98 16.87
N ASP A 378 37.13 -0.68 16.56
CA ASP A 378 36.39 0.02 15.51
C ASP A 378 34.86 -0.19 15.56
N GLY A 379 34.28 -0.30 16.77
CA GLY A 379 32.84 -0.43 16.99
C GLY A 379 32.35 -1.86 17.19
N VAL A 380 33.13 -2.86 16.80
CA VAL A 380 32.83 -4.28 17.04
C VAL A 380 33.43 -4.72 18.37
N SER A 381 32.66 -5.46 19.16
CA SER A 381 33.15 -6.14 20.36
C SER A 381 33.16 -7.66 20.19
N VAL A 382 34.12 -8.31 20.87
CA VAL A 382 34.26 -9.76 20.89
C VAL A 382 34.59 -10.22 22.30
N ASP A 383 33.78 -11.12 22.82
CA ASP A 383 34.03 -11.86 24.03
C ASP A 383 34.84 -13.11 23.72
N VAL A 384 35.91 -13.30 24.49
CA VAL A 384 36.83 -14.42 24.28
C VAL A 384 36.94 -15.23 25.55
N SER A 385 36.79 -16.55 25.42
CA SER A 385 36.93 -17.51 26.49
C SER A 385 37.82 -18.70 26.08
N ALA A 386 38.20 -19.54 27.04
CA ALA A 386 39.10 -20.66 26.80
C ALA A 386 38.55 -21.97 27.37
N PHE A 387 38.72 -23.04 26.61
CA PHE A 387 38.31 -24.39 27.00
C PHE A 387 39.43 -25.39 26.72
N SER A 388 39.30 -26.57 27.31
CA SER A 388 40.16 -27.71 27.06
C SER A 388 39.37 -29.00 27.02
N SER A 389 39.79 -29.94 26.19
CA SER A 389 39.30 -31.31 26.18
C SER A 389 40.47 -32.29 26.31
N ASN A 390 40.16 -33.58 26.50
CA ASN A 390 41.15 -34.62 26.32
C ASN A 390 41.59 -34.69 24.85
N LYS A 391 42.70 -35.35 24.58
CA LYS A 391 43.29 -35.47 23.23
C LYS A 391 42.34 -35.99 22.12
N TYR A 392 41.22 -36.62 22.49
CA TYR A 392 40.28 -37.24 21.55
C TYR A 392 38.93 -36.51 21.48
N GLY A 393 38.81 -35.30 22.03
CA GLY A 393 37.59 -34.48 21.94
C GLY A 393 36.50 -34.83 22.96
N GLY A 394 36.87 -35.22 24.19
CA GLY A 394 35.92 -35.45 25.29
C GLY A 394 36.45 -34.95 26.64
N ASN A 395 35.68 -35.09 27.73
CA ASN A 395 36.01 -34.51 29.04
C ASN A 395 36.32 -33.00 28.95
N TRP A 396 35.33 -32.23 28.54
CA TRP A 396 35.44 -30.79 28.34
C TRP A 396 35.52 -30.03 29.66
N ASN A 397 36.43 -29.06 29.75
CA ASN A 397 36.63 -28.24 30.95
C ASN A 397 36.92 -26.80 30.53
N LYS A 398 36.43 -25.83 31.29
CA LYS A 398 36.87 -24.44 31.16
C LYS A 398 38.37 -24.34 31.44
N ALA A 399 39.05 -23.42 30.76
CA ALA A 399 40.48 -23.13 30.91
C ALA A 399 40.70 -21.65 31.21
N TYR A 400 41.89 -21.29 31.69
CA TYR A 400 42.23 -19.89 31.94
C TYR A 400 42.66 -19.21 30.62
N LEU A 401 42.01 -18.11 30.26
CA LEU A 401 42.38 -17.27 29.14
C LEU A 401 43.36 -16.17 29.57
N GLY A 402 44.61 -16.31 29.17
CA GLY A 402 45.67 -15.33 29.38
C GLY A 402 45.88 -14.39 28.18
N VAL A 403 46.32 -13.16 28.44
CA VAL A 403 46.66 -12.15 27.42
C VAL A 403 48.11 -11.71 27.62
N TYR A 404 48.94 -11.90 26.60
CA TYR A 404 50.37 -11.68 26.68
C TYR A 404 50.87 -10.80 25.53
N GLY A 405 52.12 -10.33 25.59
CA GLY A 405 52.72 -9.60 24.45
C GLY A 405 52.78 -10.42 23.15
N GLY A 406 52.71 -11.75 23.28
CA GLY A 406 52.62 -12.70 22.18
C GLY A 406 51.20 -13.06 21.72
N GLY A 407 50.14 -12.55 22.35
CA GLY A 407 48.77 -12.96 22.04
C GLY A 407 48.06 -13.67 23.20
N LEU A 408 46.85 -14.14 22.90
CA LEU A 408 46.03 -14.99 23.74
C LEU A 408 46.68 -16.37 23.91
N GLY A 409 46.64 -16.90 25.12
CA GLY A 409 47.09 -18.25 25.43
C GLY A 409 46.15 -18.93 26.42
N VAL A 410 46.15 -20.26 26.38
CA VAL A 410 45.30 -21.10 27.24
C VAL A 410 46.18 -21.75 28.31
N THR A 411 45.68 -21.78 29.55
CA THR A 411 46.26 -22.62 30.62
C THR A 411 45.16 -23.54 31.13
N ASN A 412 45.24 -24.82 30.81
CA ASN A 412 44.20 -25.79 31.17
C ASN A 412 44.43 -26.42 32.57
N GLN A 413 43.60 -27.38 32.94
CA GLN A 413 43.65 -28.00 34.28
C GLN A 413 44.83 -28.92 34.53
N TYR A 414 45.53 -29.33 33.48
CA TYR A 414 46.72 -30.18 33.55
C TYR A 414 48.02 -29.38 33.47
N GLU A 415 47.91 -28.06 33.32
CA GLU A 415 49.03 -27.16 33.13
C GLU A 415 49.25 -26.21 34.31
N SER A 416 50.52 -25.85 34.52
CA SER A 416 50.88 -24.74 35.40
C SER A 416 52.18 -24.08 34.93
N GLY A 417 52.26 -22.76 35.10
CA GLY A 417 53.50 -22.00 34.90
C GLY A 417 53.85 -21.69 33.43
N TYR A 418 54.62 -22.56 32.78
CA TYR A 418 55.30 -22.27 31.49
C TYR A 418 54.54 -22.73 30.24
N TYR A 419 53.50 -23.53 30.41
CA TYR A 419 52.61 -24.01 29.35
C TYR A 419 51.34 -23.17 29.41
N HIS A 420 51.31 -22.12 28.58
CA HIS A 420 50.21 -21.15 28.50
C HIS A 420 49.99 -20.75 27.04
N ARG A 421 49.76 -21.75 26.21
CA ARG A 421 49.56 -21.70 24.75
C ARG A 421 48.27 -22.45 24.45
N ALA A 422 47.60 -22.12 23.35
CA ALA A 422 46.63 -23.05 22.81
C ALA A 422 47.41 -24.21 22.18
N ASP A 423 47.32 -25.43 22.73
CA ASP A 423 48.06 -26.57 22.23
C ASP A 423 47.27 -27.89 22.16
N ASN A 424 47.84 -28.87 21.47
CA ASN A 424 47.31 -30.23 21.36
C ASN A 424 48.21 -31.29 22.05
N GLN A 425 49.09 -30.86 22.96
CA GLN A 425 50.08 -31.70 23.61
C GLN A 425 49.53 -32.33 24.90
N GLY A 426 48.71 -33.36 24.75
CA GLY A 426 48.19 -34.18 25.86
C GLY A 426 46.74 -33.86 26.23
N SER A 427 46.37 -32.59 26.16
CA SER A 427 45.00 -32.07 26.04
C SER A 427 44.85 -31.31 24.72
N LEU A 428 43.63 -30.97 24.35
CA LEU A 428 43.34 -30.02 23.26
C LEU A 428 42.82 -28.73 23.88
N ASP A 429 43.40 -27.60 23.52
CA ASP A 429 42.94 -26.29 23.96
C ASP A 429 42.21 -25.53 22.85
N TYR A 430 41.21 -24.76 23.26
CA TYR A 430 40.32 -24.02 22.38
C TYR A 430 40.22 -22.58 22.86
N LEU A 431 40.30 -21.66 21.91
CA LEU A 431 39.90 -20.27 22.05
C LEU A 431 38.53 -20.13 21.39
N LEU A 432 37.55 -19.63 22.13
CA LEU A 432 36.22 -19.30 21.63
C LEU A 432 36.11 -17.77 21.54
N PHE A 433 35.62 -17.27 20.40
CA PHE A 433 35.35 -15.88 20.11
C PHE A 433 33.85 -15.73 19.81
N GLU A 434 33.20 -14.81 20.48
CA GLU A 434 31.77 -14.51 20.38
C GLU A 434 31.62 -13.00 20.11
N PHE A 435 31.26 -12.65 18.88
CA PHE A 435 31.12 -11.27 18.43
C PHE A 435 29.74 -10.72 18.79
N ASP A 436 29.65 -9.39 18.96
CA ASP A 436 28.38 -8.69 19.22
C ASP A 436 27.49 -8.54 17.98
N GLN A 437 27.99 -8.95 16.82
CA GLN A 437 27.32 -8.93 15.54
C GLN A 437 27.95 -9.97 14.62
N ASP A 438 27.29 -10.22 13.50
CA ASP A 438 27.78 -11.11 12.45
C ASP A 438 29.03 -10.55 11.75
N VAL A 439 30.06 -11.39 11.66
CA VAL A 439 31.33 -11.03 11.01
C VAL A 439 31.81 -12.15 10.09
N ALA A 440 32.52 -11.79 9.02
CA ALA A 440 33.32 -12.75 8.27
C ALA A 440 34.75 -12.75 8.85
N VAL A 441 35.14 -13.81 9.53
CA VAL A 441 36.56 -14.00 9.89
C VAL A 441 37.39 -14.36 8.66
N ASP A 442 38.60 -13.81 8.55
CA ASP A 442 39.50 -14.05 7.41
C ASP A 442 40.76 -14.80 7.84
N LYS A 443 41.55 -14.21 8.74
CA LYS A 443 42.83 -14.80 9.15
C LYS A 443 43.25 -14.48 10.56
N ALA A 444 44.01 -15.40 11.15
CA ALA A 444 44.58 -15.24 12.49
C ALA A 444 46.12 -15.18 12.44
N PHE A 445 46.72 -14.23 13.16
CA PHE A 445 48.17 -14.19 13.33
C PHE A 445 48.58 -15.01 14.55
N LEU A 446 49.25 -16.13 14.28
CA LEU A 446 49.79 -17.04 15.28
C LEU A 446 51.22 -16.61 15.62
N ASP A 447 51.48 -16.35 16.90
CA ASP A 447 52.78 -16.00 17.45
C ASP A 447 53.17 -17.00 18.56
N TYR A 448 54.41 -16.99 19.02
CA TYR A 448 54.92 -18.00 19.98
C TYR A 448 54.66 -19.44 19.50
N VAL A 449 54.74 -19.65 18.19
CA VAL A 449 54.57 -20.93 17.49
C VAL A 449 55.51 -21.98 18.07
N GLY A 450 54.99 -23.19 18.32
CA GLY A 450 55.76 -24.38 18.64
C GLY A 450 55.51 -25.44 17.58
N HIS A 451 56.61 -26.00 17.04
CA HIS A 451 56.60 -26.81 15.81
C HIS A 451 55.98 -26.04 14.64
N ASP A 452 55.04 -26.59 13.91
CA ASP A 452 54.37 -26.02 12.75
C ASP A 452 53.08 -25.25 13.12
N SER A 453 52.46 -25.58 14.25
CA SER A 453 51.21 -24.96 14.71
C SER A 453 50.12 -25.03 13.65
N ASP A 454 49.83 -26.25 13.19
CA ASP A 454 48.61 -26.53 12.44
C ASP A 454 47.39 -26.22 13.33
N ILE A 455 46.33 -25.68 12.74
CA ILE A 455 45.13 -25.27 13.50
C ILE A 455 43.85 -25.88 12.91
N SER A 456 42.87 -26.09 13.78
CA SER A 456 41.48 -26.37 13.42
C SER A 456 40.63 -25.14 13.76
N ILE A 457 39.75 -24.76 12.84
CA ILE A 457 38.85 -23.61 12.98
C ILE A 457 37.41 -24.11 12.82
N TRP A 458 36.50 -23.57 13.61
CA TRP A 458 35.05 -23.71 13.43
C TRP A 458 34.43 -22.33 13.34
N ILE A 459 33.59 -22.15 12.35
CA ILE A 459 32.86 -20.91 12.08
C ILE A 459 31.38 -21.25 12.11
N GLY A 460 30.61 -20.46 12.82
CA GLY A 460 29.17 -20.56 12.81
C GLY A 460 28.51 -19.33 13.38
N ASP A 461 27.20 -19.42 13.40
CA ASP A 461 26.32 -18.38 13.88
C ASP A 461 25.43 -18.96 14.98
N ARG A 462 25.33 -18.23 16.08
CA ARG A 462 24.51 -18.54 17.24
C ARG A 462 23.47 -17.48 17.51
N ASN A 463 23.30 -16.46 16.66
CA ASN A 463 22.34 -15.37 16.82
C ASN A 463 22.40 -14.75 18.23
N GLY A 464 23.61 -14.52 18.75
CA GLY A 464 23.88 -13.97 20.08
C GLY A 464 23.72 -14.96 21.25
N VAL A 465 23.52 -16.26 20.99
CA VAL A 465 23.41 -17.28 22.03
C VAL A 465 24.79 -17.68 22.56
N ASP A 466 25.21 -17.01 23.63
CA ASP A 466 26.41 -17.27 24.44
C ASP A 466 26.67 -18.76 24.76
N ILE A 467 27.93 -19.15 24.75
CA ILE A 467 28.44 -20.51 24.95
C ILE A 467 29.17 -20.58 26.29
N SER A 468 28.40 -20.87 27.33
CA SER A 468 28.94 -21.12 28.67
C SER A 468 29.67 -22.47 28.81
N HIS A 469 29.47 -23.39 27.86
CA HIS A 469 30.12 -24.70 27.79
C HIS A 469 30.39 -25.14 26.36
N LEU A 470 31.65 -25.45 26.06
CA LEU A 470 32.04 -26.05 24.79
C LEU A 470 32.02 -27.58 24.87
N ASP A 471 31.38 -28.23 23.90
CA ASP A 471 31.42 -29.69 23.73
C ASP A 471 31.53 -30.11 22.25
N GLY A 472 31.64 -31.42 22.02
CA GLY A 472 31.79 -31.97 20.67
C GLY A 472 30.54 -31.79 19.80
N GLN A 473 29.34 -31.82 20.39
CA GLN A 473 28.09 -31.68 19.64
C GLN A 473 27.94 -30.24 19.14
N LEU A 474 28.31 -29.27 19.96
CA LEU A 474 28.35 -27.86 19.58
C LEU A 474 29.37 -27.62 18.46
N LEU A 475 30.58 -28.17 18.56
CA LEU A 475 31.56 -28.07 17.48
C LEU A 475 31.06 -28.70 16.17
N ASP A 476 30.34 -29.82 16.25
CA ASP A 476 29.78 -30.50 15.07
C ASP A 476 28.64 -29.70 14.40
N SER A 477 28.05 -28.71 15.10
CA SER A 477 27.07 -27.79 14.51
C SER A 477 27.69 -26.68 13.66
N PHE A 478 29.00 -26.48 13.73
CA PHE A 478 29.71 -25.43 13.03
C PHE A 478 30.47 -25.95 11.80
N VAL A 479 30.71 -25.05 10.85
CA VAL A 479 31.54 -25.37 9.68
C VAL A 479 32.99 -25.45 10.12
N LYS A 480 33.57 -26.65 10.00
CA LYS A 480 34.96 -26.91 10.37
C LYS A 480 35.90 -26.83 9.18
N GLU A 481 37.03 -26.16 9.37
CA GLU A 481 38.17 -26.17 8.45
C GLU A 481 39.49 -26.36 9.20
N ASN A 482 40.59 -26.56 8.46
CA ASN A 482 41.92 -26.68 9.04
C ASN A 482 42.93 -25.89 8.20
N ASN A 483 43.92 -25.31 8.86
CA ASN A 483 45.01 -24.59 8.21
C ASN A 483 46.37 -25.20 8.58
N PHE A 484 47.05 -25.78 7.59
CA PHE A 484 48.29 -26.53 7.76
C PHE A 484 49.54 -25.77 7.28
N THR A 485 50.68 -25.99 7.93
CA THR A 485 51.98 -25.48 7.50
C THR A 485 53.13 -26.42 7.88
N GLN A 486 54.35 -26.07 7.50
CA GLN A 486 55.59 -26.71 7.98
C GLN A 486 56.55 -25.70 8.63
N SER A 487 56.10 -24.44 8.78
CA SER A 487 56.92 -23.34 9.29
C SER A 487 56.85 -23.26 10.80
N SER A 488 58.01 -23.13 11.46
CA SER A 488 58.08 -22.91 12.91
C SER A 488 58.24 -21.46 13.35
N TYR A 489 57.81 -20.53 12.50
CA TYR A 489 57.85 -19.09 12.74
C TYR A 489 56.43 -18.54 12.86
N SER A 490 56.29 -17.41 13.54
CA SER A 490 55.02 -16.67 13.61
C SER A 490 54.48 -16.42 12.20
N ARG A 491 53.18 -16.63 12.00
CA ARG A 491 52.56 -16.68 10.68
C ARG A 491 51.12 -16.19 10.73
N TRP A 492 50.62 -15.74 9.59
CA TRP A 492 49.18 -15.69 9.35
C TRP A 492 48.69 -17.10 8.98
N ALA A 493 47.61 -17.53 9.60
CA ALA A 493 46.79 -18.65 9.18
C ALA A 493 45.56 -18.07 8.50
N ASP A 494 45.45 -18.30 7.20
CA ASP A 494 44.42 -17.80 6.30
C ASP A 494 43.35 -18.88 6.14
N PHE A 495 42.08 -18.52 6.34
CA PHE A 495 40.98 -19.47 6.45
C PHE A 495 39.67 -18.79 6.01
N ASN A 496 38.53 -19.50 6.06
CA ASN A 496 37.24 -19.00 5.61
C ASN A 496 37.19 -18.48 4.16
N THR A 497 37.81 -19.18 3.20
CA THR A 497 37.77 -18.77 1.79
C THR A 497 36.37 -18.74 1.17
N GLY A 498 35.37 -19.25 1.89
CA GLY A 498 33.95 -19.19 1.52
C GLY A 498 33.22 -17.98 2.08
N GLU A 499 33.92 -17.07 2.79
CA GLU A 499 33.37 -15.86 3.39
C GLU A 499 32.12 -16.14 4.24
N LEU A 500 32.16 -17.23 5.02
CA LEU A 500 31.10 -17.56 5.95
C LEU A 500 30.99 -16.46 7.00
N VAL A 501 29.78 -15.97 7.18
CA VAL A 501 29.41 -14.95 8.15
C VAL A 501 28.75 -15.61 9.36
N GLY A 502 29.06 -15.10 10.55
CA GLY A 502 28.39 -15.46 11.79
C GLY A 502 29.02 -14.75 12.98
N ASP A 503 28.45 -14.96 14.16
CA ASP A 503 28.90 -14.35 15.41
C ASP A 503 29.94 -15.20 16.19
N THR A 504 30.22 -16.43 15.78
CA THR A 504 30.97 -17.40 16.61
C THR A 504 32.13 -18.04 15.86
N VAL A 505 33.33 -17.96 16.45
CA VAL A 505 34.54 -18.56 15.89
C VAL A 505 35.33 -19.30 16.97
N ILE A 506 35.71 -20.54 16.70
CA ILE A 506 36.52 -21.36 17.61
C ILE A 506 37.83 -21.73 16.93
N ILE A 507 38.94 -21.51 17.61
CA ILE A 507 40.28 -21.81 17.08
C ILE A 507 41.05 -22.67 18.08
N SER A 508 41.61 -23.77 17.58
CA SER A 508 42.42 -24.71 18.37
C SER A 508 43.67 -25.13 17.61
N ALA A 509 44.64 -25.70 18.34
CA ALA A 509 45.68 -26.50 17.71
C ALA A 509 45.06 -27.71 17.00
N TYR A 510 45.65 -28.17 15.90
CA TYR A 510 45.04 -29.17 15.02
C TYR A 510 44.56 -30.40 15.79
N THR A 511 43.27 -30.67 15.71
CA THR A 511 42.61 -31.63 16.61
C THR A 511 42.99 -33.09 16.38
N ASN A 512 43.60 -33.41 15.24
CA ASN A 512 44.15 -34.75 14.98
C ASN A 512 45.69 -34.78 15.03
N GLY A 513 46.32 -33.71 15.54
CA GLY A 513 47.77 -33.55 15.70
C GLY A 513 48.27 -33.85 17.12
N SER A 514 49.53 -33.51 17.41
CA SER A 514 50.09 -33.72 18.76
C SER A 514 51.29 -32.86 19.17
N ASN A 515 51.69 -31.92 18.31
CA ASN A 515 52.90 -31.13 18.49
C ASN A 515 52.66 -29.64 18.20
N ASP A 516 51.41 -29.22 18.05
CA ASP A 516 51.04 -27.88 17.65
C ASP A 516 50.76 -27.04 18.89
N SER A 517 51.39 -25.87 18.98
CA SER A 517 51.10 -24.91 20.06
C SER A 517 51.29 -23.49 19.58
N PHE A 518 50.43 -22.55 19.98
CA PHE A 518 50.56 -21.15 19.57
C PHE A 518 49.94 -20.20 20.58
N LYS A 519 50.16 -18.90 20.34
CA LYS A 519 49.33 -17.82 20.88
C LYS A 519 48.68 -17.06 19.74
N LEU A 520 47.42 -16.70 19.89
CA LEU A 520 46.68 -15.95 18.87
C LEU A 520 46.80 -14.47 19.16
N LYS A 521 47.51 -13.73 18.30
CA LYS A 521 47.86 -12.33 18.56
C LYS A 521 46.96 -11.34 17.84
N LYS A 522 46.46 -11.71 16.67
CA LYS A 522 45.59 -10.88 15.84
C LYS A 522 44.57 -11.75 15.15
N LEU A 523 43.41 -11.17 14.91
CA LEU A 523 42.34 -11.75 14.10
C LEU A 523 41.85 -10.64 13.18
N ASP A 524 41.95 -10.88 11.88
CA ASP A 524 41.35 -10.03 10.86
C ASP A 524 39.94 -10.55 10.62
N ILE A 525 38.98 -9.63 10.70
CA ILE A 525 37.57 -9.84 10.38
C ILE A 525 37.14 -8.81 9.35
N THR A 526 36.00 -9.07 8.75
CA THR A 526 35.30 -8.13 7.90
C THR A 526 33.86 -8.01 8.41
N VAL A 527 33.42 -6.79 8.67
CA VAL A 527 32.01 -6.50 8.99
C VAL A 527 31.28 -6.35 7.65
N PRO A 528 30.20 -7.12 7.40
CA PRO A 528 29.37 -6.91 6.22
C PRO A 528 28.92 -5.44 6.16
N GLY A 529 28.88 -4.83 4.98
CA GLY A 529 28.39 -3.46 4.89
C GLY A 529 26.91 -3.36 5.30
N GLU A 530 26.46 -2.16 5.66
CA GLU A 530 25.04 -1.90 5.88
C GLU A 530 24.24 -2.26 4.63
N THR A 531 23.11 -2.94 4.82
CA THR A 531 22.16 -3.24 3.75
C THR A 531 21.20 -2.08 3.60
N GLU A 532 21.32 -1.34 2.51
CA GLU A 532 20.32 -0.35 2.09
C GLU A 532 19.26 -1.05 1.24
N ILE A 533 17.99 -0.75 1.49
CA ILE A 533 16.86 -1.30 0.75
C ILE A 533 16.29 -0.21 -0.13
N GLY A 534 16.36 -0.42 -1.45
CA GLY A 534 15.75 0.46 -2.43
C GLY A 534 14.23 0.31 -2.48
N THR A 535 13.58 1.08 -3.36
CA THR A 535 12.16 0.93 -3.67
C THR A 535 12.00 0.42 -5.09
N TYR A 536 11.00 -0.43 -5.31
CA TYR A 536 10.53 -0.77 -6.64
C TYR A 536 9.42 0.21 -7.02
N SER A 537 9.51 0.79 -8.21
CA SER A 537 8.55 1.77 -8.72
C SER A 537 8.18 1.38 -10.13
N ASN A 538 6.88 1.29 -10.43
CA ASN A 538 6.36 0.80 -11.69
C ASN A 538 5.14 1.63 -12.13
N THR A 539 5.16 2.14 -13.36
CA THR A 539 4.14 3.03 -13.92
C THR A 539 3.27 2.29 -14.93
N VAL A 540 1.96 2.39 -14.77
CA VAL A 540 1.01 2.06 -15.84
C VAL A 540 0.66 3.31 -16.62
N THR A 541 0.54 3.20 -17.93
CA THR A 541 -0.04 4.20 -18.81
C THR A 541 -1.25 3.61 -19.53
N VAL A 542 -2.37 4.32 -19.47
CA VAL A 542 -3.53 4.03 -20.32
C VAL A 542 -3.63 5.08 -21.41
N THR A 543 -3.97 4.66 -22.62
CA THR A 543 -4.34 5.54 -23.73
C THR A 543 -5.70 5.13 -24.27
N ALA A 544 -6.53 6.10 -24.62
CA ALA A 544 -7.84 5.89 -25.23
C ALA A 544 -8.13 7.02 -26.23
N GLY A 545 -8.19 6.68 -27.52
CA GLY A 545 -8.25 7.68 -28.59
C GLY A 545 -7.04 8.63 -28.54
N ASP A 546 -7.28 9.92 -28.30
CA ASP A 546 -6.24 10.96 -28.20
C ASP A 546 -5.92 11.39 -26.76
N VAL A 547 -6.51 10.74 -25.75
CA VAL A 547 -6.26 11.02 -24.32
C VAL A 547 -5.44 9.91 -23.67
N SER A 548 -4.73 10.26 -22.61
CA SER A 548 -3.89 9.35 -21.85
C SER A 548 -3.88 9.73 -20.39
N ASP A 549 -3.68 8.74 -19.54
CA ASP A 549 -3.42 8.91 -18.12
C ASP A 549 -2.36 7.92 -17.64
N SER A 550 -1.74 8.16 -16.50
CA SER A 550 -0.73 7.27 -15.94
C SER A 550 -0.74 7.30 -14.43
N ASP A 551 -0.50 6.14 -13.85
CA ASP A 551 -0.44 5.96 -12.41
C ASP A 551 0.71 5.06 -12.00
N MET A 552 1.32 5.36 -10.87
CA MET A 552 2.57 4.76 -10.44
C MET A 552 2.37 4.06 -9.10
N SER A 553 2.80 2.81 -9.01
CA SER A 553 2.71 2.00 -7.79
C SER A 553 4.06 1.34 -7.51
N GLY A 554 4.21 0.66 -6.37
CA GLY A 554 5.50 0.13 -5.96
C GLY A 554 5.50 -0.66 -4.66
N TYR A 555 6.63 -1.25 -4.33
CA TYR A 555 6.83 -1.99 -3.07
C TYR A 555 8.25 -1.81 -2.56
N ILE A 556 8.49 -2.30 -1.35
CA ILE A 556 9.83 -2.39 -0.75
C ILE A 556 10.06 -3.79 -0.18
N ASN A 557 11.30 -4.25 -0.10
CA ASN A 557 11.59 -5.47 0.65
C ASN A 557 11.53 -5.21 2.17
N PRO A 558 11.12 -6.20 2.99
CA PRO A 558 11.25 -6.09 4.43
C PRO A 558 12.72 -5.90 4.83
N ALA A 559 12.96 -5.19 5.94
CA ALA A 559 14.29 -5.08 6.51
C ALA A 559 14.88 -6.47 6.82
N PRO A 560 16.18 -6.70 6.57
CA PRO A 560 16.86 -7.84 7.16
C PRO A 560 16.61 -7.82 8.68
N VAL A 561 16.32 -8.97 9.26
CA VAL A 561 16.15 -9.08 10.71
C VAL A 561 17.54 -9.04 11.32
N ASP A 562 17.92 -7.92 11.95
CA ASP A 562 19.15 -7.86 12.75
C ASP A 562 19.05 -8.86 13.91
N PRO A 563 20.15 -9.58 14.26
CA PRO A 563 20.13 -10.50 15.38
C PRO A 563 19.88 -9.75 16.70
N PRO A 564 19.16 -10.33 17.67
CA PRO A 564 18.87 -9.67 18.94
C PRO A 564 20.16 -9.34 19.71
N GLN A 565 20.35 -8.06 20.11
CA GLN A 565 21.49 -7.68 20.94
C GLN A 565 21.43 -8.34 22.32
N HIS A 566 22.57 -8.59 22.96
CA HIS A 566 22.60 -9.09 24.33
C HIS A 566 23.75 -8.54 25.17
N PHE A 567 23.56 -8.51 26.50
CA PHE A 567 24.51 -7.97 27.48
C PHE A 567 24.62 -8.91 28.68
N LEU A 568 25.82 -9.43 28.95
CA LEU A 568 26.10 -10.30 30.11
C LEU A 568 26.78 -9.52 31.25
N TYR A 569 26.28 -9.71 32.46
CA TYR A 569 26.81 -9.11 33.69
C TYR A 569 27.09 -10.19 34.73
N GLU A 570 28.37 -10.49 34.94
CA GLU A 570 28.79 -11.38 36.03
C GLU A 570 28.45 -10.76 37.38
N ALA A 571 27.78 -11.52 38.25
CA ALA A 571 27.28 -11.01 39.50
C ALA A 571 28.43 -10.55 40.40
N GLU A 572 29.60 -11.20 40.36
CA GLU A 572 30.78 -10.80 41.13
C GLU A 572 31.38 -9.45 40.73
N ASP A 573 31.13 -8.99 39.50
CA ASP A 573 31.69 -7.75 38.94
C ASP A 573 30.69 -6.57 39.06
N MET A 574 29.45 -6.85 39.46
CA MET A 574 28.45 -5.84 39.81
C MET A 574 28.83 -5.06 41.08
N HIS A 575 28.17 -3.93 41.32
CA HIS A 575 28.27 -3.25 42.61
C HIS A 575 27.57 -4.03 43.71
N LEU A 576 28.33 -4.55 44.68
CA LEU A 576 27.83 -5.42 45.75
C LEU A 576 27.54 -4.65 47.05
N CYS A 577 26.34 -4.84 47.59
CA CYS A 577 25.94 -4.42 48.92
C CYS A 577 25.49 -5.64 49.74
N HIS A 578 26.20 -5.91 50.84
CA HIS A 578 25.99 -7.09 51.71
C HIS A 578 26.10 -8.46 51.01
N TYR A 579 26.58 -8.48 49.77
CA TYR A 579 27.11 -9.67 49.12
C TYR A 579 28.63 -9.75 49.24
N LYS A 580 29.16 -10.97 49.17
CA LYS A 580 30.59 -11.23 48.98
C LYS A 580 30.76 -12.25 47.87
N VAL A 581 31.87 -12.17 47.16
CA VAL A 581 32.24 -13.15 46.14
C VAL A 581 32.65 -14.47 46.81
N GLU A 582 32.12 -15.60 46.34
CA GLU A 582 32.47 -16.95 46.74
C GLU A 582 32.94 -17.73 45.51
N TYR A 583 34.11 -18.36 45.60
CA TYR A 583 34.57 -19.28 44.56
C TYR A 583 33.96 -20.65 44.78
N VAL A 584 33.21 -21.14 43.79
CA VAL A 584 32.47 -22.42 43.84
C VAL A 584 32.99 -23.45 42.83
N GLY A 585 34.00 -23.05 42.04
CA GLY A 585 34.69 -23.91 41.10
C GLY A 585 34.37 -23.54 39.65
N ASP A 586 35.40 -23.59 38.80
CA ASP A 586 35.34 -23.18 37.38
C ASP A 586 34.33 -23.97 36.53
N GLN A 587 33.87 -25.12 37.01
CA GLN A 587 32.85 -25.94 36.35
C GLN A 587 31.45 -25.76 36.95
N THR A 588 31.36 -25.07 38.09
CA THR A 588 30.11 -24.86 38.80
C THR A 588 29.44 -23.60 38.27
N ALA A 589 30.16 -22.49 38.22
CA ALA A 589 29.64 -21.17 37.87
C ALA A 589 30.36 -20.52 36.68
N SER A 590 29.78 -19.46 36.10
CA SER A 590 30.52 -18.58 35.21
C SER A 590 31.67 -17.91 35.96
N GLY A 591 32.85 -17.80 35.33
CA GLY A 591 34.08 -17.35 36.02
C GLY A 591 34.52 -18.16 37.26
N GLY A 592 33.84 -19.27 37.57
CA GLY A 592 33.99 -20.10 38.77
C GLY A 592 33.51 -19.47 40.08
N LYS A 593 32.80 -18.34 40.02
CA LYS A 593 32.42 -17.55 41.19
C LYS A 593 30.92 -17.28 41.19
N VAL A 594 30.43 -16.97 42.38
CA VAL A 594 29.06 -16.50 42.62
C VAL A 594 29.12 -15.39 43.65
N ILE A 595 28.06 -14.60 43.75
CA ILE A 595 27.84 -13.75 44.92
C ILE A 595 27.04 -14.51 45.97
N LYS A 596 27.43 -14.35 47.23
CA LYS A 596 26.77 -14.96 48.40
C LYS A 596 26.41 -13.92 49.43
N LEU A 597 25.20 -13.96 49.98
CA LEU A 597 24.82 -13.05 51.05
C LEU A 597 25.77 -13.16 52.24
N SER A 598 26.19 -12.00 52.75
CA SER A 598 27.00 -11.84 53.97
C SER A 598 26.22 -11.24 55.14
N SER A 599 24.98 -10.82 54.89
CA SER A 599 23.98 -10.34 55.84
C SER A 599 22.62 -10.99 55.53
N TYR A 600 21.59 -10.69 56.33
CA TYR A 600 20.22 -11.20 56.11
C TYR A 600 19.66 -10.82 54.73
N ASP A 601 19.97 -9.62 54.25
CA ASP A 601 19.58 -9.11 52.95
C ASP A 601 20.71 -8.31 52.29
N GLY A 602 20.66 -8.22 50.96
CA GLY A 602 21.66 -7.52 50.15
C GLY A 602 21.21 -7.33 48.71
N TYR A 603 22.02 -6.62 47.93
CA TYR A 603 21.80 -6.50 46.49
C TYR A 603 23.11 -6.38 45.70
N ALA A 604 23.06 -6.79 44.43
CA ALA A 604 24.03 -6.47 43.40
C ALA A 604 23.37 -5.53 42.38
N SER A 605 24.12 -4.55 41.85
CA SER A 605 23.58 -3.60 40.86
C SER A 605 24.58 -3.23 39.78
N VAL A 606 24.08 -3.03 38.57
CA VAL A 606 24.83 -2.57 37.40
C VAL A 606 24.01 -1.53 36.64
N ASN A 607 24.68 -0.65 35.90
CA ASN A 607 23.98 0.25 34.96
C ASN A 607 23.98 -0.42 33.58
N PHE A 608 22.81 -0.48 32.96
CA PHE A 608 22.62 -1.05 31.64
C PHE A 608 23.37 -0.22 30.59
N ASN A 609 24.18 -0.88 29.76
CA ASN A 609 25.01 -0.23 28.74
C ASN A 609 24.46 -0.39 27.30
N GLY A 610 23.31 -1.02 27.13
CA GLY A 610 22.62 -1.16 25.84
C GLY A 610 21.65 0.00 25.51
N PRO A 611 21.05 0.01 24.30
CA PRO A 611 20.08 1.02 23.87
C PRO A 611 18.74 0.91 24.63
N THR A 612 17.93 1.96 24.65
CA THR A 612 16.56 1.87 25.22
C THR A 612 15.70 0.90 24.41
N GLY A 613 15.02 -0.05 25.05
CA GLY A 613 14.20 -1.05 24.36
C GLY A 613 13.53 -2.06 25.29
N LYS A 614 12.91 -3.10 24.69
CA LYS A 614 12.39 -4.27 25.42
C LYS A 614 13.41 -5.39 25.44
N TYR A 615 13.51 -6.03 26.59
CA TYR A 615 14.50 -7.07 26.82
C TYR A 615 13.94 -8.21 27.66
N ASP A 616 14.38 -9.42 27.35
CA ASP A 616 14.31 -10.56 28.25
C ASP A 616 15.51 -10.51 29.21
N ILE A 617 15.28 -10.66 30.51
CA ILE A 617 16.34 -10.74 31.53
C ILE A 617 16.44 -12.18 32.03
N LEU A 618 17.58 -12.82 31.81
CA LEU A 618 17.93 -14.13 32.36
C LEU A 618 18.80 -13.95 33.61
N VAL A 619 18.43 -14.60 34.71
CA VAL A 619 19.19 -14.59 35.96
C VAL A 619 19.66 -15.99 36.30
N GLY A 620 20.98 -16.19 36.32
CA GLY A 620 21.61 -17.43 36.79
C GLY A 620 21.75 -17.42 38.31
N TYR A 621 21.26 -18.46 38.99
CA TYR A 621 21.33 -18.59 40.46
C TYR A 621 21.39 -20.06 40.91
N TYR A 622 21.61 -20.28 42.21
CA TYR A 622 21.64 -21.62 42.81
C TYR A 622 20.58 -21.75 43.88
N ASP A 623 19.70 -22.75 43.71
CA ASP A 623 18.65 -23.12 44.64
C ASP A 623 19.14 -24.28 45.54
N GLU A 624 19.41 -23.97 46.81
CA GLU A 624 19.99 -24.92 47.77
C GLU A 624 18.91 -25.53 48.65
N ASN A 625 18.98 -26.85 48.87
CA ASN A 625 17.94 -27.58 49.60
C ASN A 625 17.99 -27.46 51.15
N ASP A 626 18.68 -26.44 51.68
CA ASP A 626 18.81 -26.18 53.13
C ASP A 626 18.30 -24.78 53.56
N GLY A 627 17.47 -24.16 52.71
CA GLY A 627 16.76 -22.93 53.01
C GLY A 627 15.62 -22.65 52.01
N GLN A 628 15.08 -21.44 52.09
CA GLN A 628 14.10 -20.89 51.13
C GLN A 628 14.31 -19.38 50.95
N SER A 629 15.46 -19.03 50.39
CA SER A 629 15.86 -17.65 50.14
C SER A 629 14.95 -17.00 49.09
N MET A 630 14.89 -15.67 49.08
CA MET A 630 14.02 -14.93 48.16
C MET A 630 14.86 -14.00 47.30
N ALA A 631 14.45 -13.79 46.04
CA ALA A 631 15.06 -12.85 45.11
C ALA A 631 14.06 -11.85 44.54
N LYS A 632 14.58 -10.68 44.14
CA LYS A 632 13.86 -9.67 43.35
C LYS A 632 14.79 -9.06 42.31
N VAL A 633 14.31 -8.91 41.09
CA VAL A 633 14.95 -8.07 40.07
C VAL A 633 14.22 -6.75 39.99
N LYS A 634 14.98 -5.65 39.93
CA LYS A 634 14.47 -4.31 39.70
C LYS A 634 15.17 -3.63 38.54
N VAL A 635 14.40 -2.90 37.74
CA VAL A 635 14.87 -2.00 36.68
C VAL A 635 14.29 -0.62 36.99
N GLY A 636 15.11 0.43 37.00
CA GLY A 636 14.64 1.81 37.27
C GLY A 636 14.13 2.09 38.69
N GLY A 637 14.07 1.06 39.54
CA GLY A 637 13.44 1.10 40.86
C GLY A 637 12.18 0.23 40.96
N ASP A 638 11.57 -0.11 39.83
CA ASP A 638 10.39 -0.97 39.72
C ASP A 638 10.79 -2.44 39.83
N VAL A 639 9.94 -3.24 40.47
CA VAL A 639 10.16 -4.70 40.58
C VAL A 639 9.60 -5.34 39.32
N VAL A 640 10.48 -5.94 38.52
CA VAL A 640 10.11 -6.63 37.28
C VAL A 640 9.83 -8.11 37.52
N ASP A 641 10.45 -8.70 38.56
CA ASP A 641 10.11 -10.05 39.01
C ASP A 641 10.54 -10.34 40.47
N SER A 642 9.95 -11.37 41.07
CA SER A 642 10.29 -11.88 42.40
C SER A 642 9.96 -13.36 42.57
N TRP A 643 10.87 -14.13 43.19
CA TRP A 643 10.67 -15.56 43.43
C TRP A 643 11.35 -16.05 44.71
N THR A 644 11.04 -17.29 45.09
CA THR A 644 11.65 -18.03 46.20
C THR A 644 12.47 -19.17 45.63
N PHE A 645 13.57 -19.50 46.30
CA PHE A 645 14.43 -20.63 45.97
C PHE A 645 13.88 -21.81 46.76
N ASP A 646 12.97 -22.58 46.19
CA ASP A 646 12.29 -23.68 46.87
C ASP A 646 12.25 -24.98 46.06
N GLU A 647 13.10 -25.10 45.05
CA GLU A 647 13.21 -26.28 44.20
C GLU A 647 14.11 -27.36 44.82
N LEU A 648 13.67 -28.62 44.77
CA LEU A 648 14.40 -29.75 45.35
C LEU A 648 15.46 -30.31 44.38
N LEU A 649 16.52 -29.54 44.13
CA LEU A 649 17.56 -29.84 43.13
C LEU A 649 18.78 -30.65 43.65
N GLY A 650 18.66 -31.18 44.87
CA GLY A 650 19.54 -32.27 45.35
C GLY A 650 20.90 -31.87 45.94
N SER A 651 21.24 -30.58 46.03
CA SER A 651 22.45 -30.09 46.71
C SER A 651 22.12 -28.99 47.71
N ASN A 652 22.87 -28.95 48.82
CA ASN A 652 22.81 -27.90 49.84
C ASN A 652 23.95 -26.87 49.70
N VAL A 653 24.69 -26.95 48.60
CA VAL A 653 25.75 -26.01 48.22
C VAL A 653 25.63 -25.75 46.72
N ALA A 654 26.01 -24.55 46.27
CA ALA A 654 26.15 -24.24 44.85
C ALA A 654 26.95 -25.32 44.11
N SER A 655 26.33 -25.92 43.11
CA SER A 655 26.83 -27.05 42.34
C SER A 655 26.12 -27.10 40.98
N SER A 656 26.69 -27.83 40.02
CA SER A 656 26.03 -28.06 38.73
C SER A 656 24.63 -28.68 38.82
N SER A 657 24.29 -29.39 39.90
CA SER A 657 22.97 -30.05 40.01
C SER A 657 21.85 -29.12 40.44
N ASN A 658 22.17 -27.93 40.93
CA ASN A 658 21.20 -26.99 41.48
C ASN A 658 21.35 -25.55 40.97
N PHE A 659 22.00 -25.39 39.82
CA PHE A 659 21.96 -24.17 39.04
C PHE A 659 20.60 -24.04 38.35
N VAL A 660 20.04 -22.85 38.38
CA VAL A 660 18.77 -22.49 37.75
C VAL A 660 18.96 -21.18 37.00
N GLU A 661 18.34 -21.08 35.83
CA GLU A 661 18.23 -19.83 35.09
C GLU A 661 16.76 -19.41 35.05
N ARG A 662 16.49 -18.16 35.42
CA ARG A 662 15.15 -17.59 35.40
C ARG A 662 15.05 -16.48 34.38
N LYS A 663 14.16 -16.66 33.40
CA LYS A 663 13.83 -15.68 32.37
C LYS A 663 12.69 -14.76 32.85
N ILE A 664 12.85 -13.46 32.65
CA ILE A 664 11.86 -12.42 32.89
C ILE A 664 11.61 -11.75 31.54
N GLU A 665 10.40 -11.88 31.01
CA GLU A 665 10.10 -11.49 29.63
C GLU A 665 9.64 -10.04 29.50
N ASP A 666 9.87 -9.44 28.32
CA ASP A 666 9.30 -8.16 27.91
C ASP A 666 9.55 -6.98 28.86
N VAL A 667 10.75 -6.91 29.43
CA VAL A 667 11.15 -5.83 30.35
C VAL A 667 11.62 -4.62 29.56
N HIS A 668 10.94 -3.49 29.69
CA HIS A 668 11.42 -2.22 29.16
C HIS A 668 12.60 -1.70 30.00
N ILE A 669 13.73 -1.41 29.37
CA ILE A 669 14.95 -0.90 30.02
C ILE A 669 15.45 0.32 29.26
N GLU A 670 15.67 1.43 29.96
CA GLU A 670 16.26 2.65 29.39
C GLU A 670 17.79 2.58 29.37
N ALA A 671 18.42 3.20 28.36
CA ALA A 671 19.88 3.28 28.28
C ALA A 671 20.46 3.95 29.55
N GLY A 672 21.42 3.28 30.20
CA GLY A 672 22.03 3.74 31.45
C GLY A 672 21.22 3.45 32.71
N GLU A 673 20.05 2.83 32.61
CA GLU A 673 19.18 2.50 33.74
C GLU A 673 19.80 1.43 34.65
N GLN A 674 19.52 1.50 35.96
CA GLN A 674 20.07 0.55 36.91
C GLN A 674 19.26 -0.75 36.96
N ILE A 675 19.92 -1.88 36.72
CA ILE A 675 19.42 -3.22 37.01
C ILE A 675 19.93 -3.64 38.39
N LYS A 676 19.03 -4.14 39.25
CA LYS A 676 19.34 -4.53 40.62
C LYS A 676 18.76 -5.88 40.98
N LEU A 677 19.64 -6.77 41.44
CA LEU A 677 19.31 -8.09 41.93
C LEU A 677 19.41 -8.10 43.45
N ALA A 678 18.27 -8.20 44.14
CA ALA A 678 18.18 -8.19 45.59
C ALA A 678 17.85 -9.60 46.11
N GLY A 679 18.44 -9.98 47.25
CA GLY A 679 18.16 -11.27 47.89
C GLY A 679 17.99 -11.19 49.40
N TRP A 680 17.27 -12.18 49.95
CA TRP A 680 17.02 -12.36 51.38
C TRP A 680 17.32 -13.80 51.78
N MET A 681 18.21 -13.96 52.76
CA MET A 681 18.62 -15.26 53.31
C MET A 681 17.48 -15.90 54.09
N ASN A 682 17.33 -17.21 53.97
CA ASN A 682 16.46 -18.02 54.80
C ASN A 682 17.14 -19.36 55.11
N GLY A 683 17.15 -19.77 56.38
CA GLY A 683 17.85 -21.00 56.77
C GLY A 683 19.36 -20.92 56.49
N TYR A 684 19.91 -21.93 55.82
CA TYR A 684 21.30 -21.98 55.37
C TYR A 684 21.47 -21.65 53.89
N GLU A 685 20.44 -21.12 53.24
CA GLU A 685 20.47 -20.72 51.84
C GLU A 685 20.72 -19.21 51.70
N PHE A 686 21.76 -18.87 50.94
CA PHE A 686 22.36 -17.53 50.92
C PHE A 686 22.02 -16.70 49.67
N ALA A 687 20.96 -17.05 48.91
CA ALA A 687 20.57 -16.40 47.65
C ALA A 687 21.78 -16.19 46.71
N ARG A 688 22.38 -17.28 46.22
CA ARG A 688 23.58 -17.19 45.40
C ARG A 688 23.25 -16.93 43.94
N PHE A 689 23.89 -15.91 43.36
CA PHE A 689 23.72 -15.53 41.96
C PHE A 689 25.03 -15.65 41.21
N ASP A 690 24.93 -16.04 39.95
CA ASP A 690 26.02 -16.23 39.00
C ASP A 690 26.12 -15.00 38.08
N TYR A 691 25.09 -14.73 37.29
CA TYR A 691 25.05 -13.61 36.33
C TYR A 691 23.64 -13.07 36.10
N ILE A 692 23.57 -11.94 35.40
CA ILE A 692 22.37 -11.45 34.70
C ILE A 692 22.72 -11.31 33.21
N LYS A 693 21.92 -11.90 32.32
CA LYS A 693 21.99 -11.68 30.87
C LYS A 693 20.73 -10.92 30.41
N VAL A 694 20.90 -9.90 29.60
CA VAL A 694 19.82 -9.07 29.06
C VAL A 694 19.81 -9.27 27.54
N VAL A 695 18.70 -9.71 26.95
CA VAL A 695 18.58 -10.07 25.53
C VAL A 695 17.47 -9.24 24.90
N GLU A 696 17.73 -8.56 23.80
CA GLU A 696 16.74 -7.74 23.11
C GLU A 696 15.57 -8.59 22.62
N VAL A 697 14.35 -8.06 22.75
CA VAL A 697 13.16 -8.69 22.18
C VAL A 697 12.90 -8.04 20.83
N VAL A 698 13.17 -8.77 19.75
CA VAL A 698 12.83 -8.37 18.39
C VAL A 698 11.37 -8.77 18.14
N ASP A 699 10.48 -7.78 18.03
CA ASP A 699 9.07 -8.02 17.72
C ASP A 699 8.94 -8.57 16.29
N GLU A 700 9.01 -9.89 16.10
CA GLU A 700 8.73 -10.54 14.79
C GLU A 700 7.30 -10.24 14.29
N GLY A 701 6.42 -9.74 15.16
CA GLY A 701 5.04 -9.38 14.84
C GLY A 701 4.85 -8.08 14.04
N SER A 702 5.91 -7.32 13.73
CA SER A 702 5.83 -6.15 12.84
C SER A 702 6.29 -6.41 11.41
N LEU A 703 6.78 -7.62 11.11
CA LEU A 703 6.86 -8.08 9.74
C LEU A 703 5.49 -8.64 9.41
N GLY A 704 4.70 -7.85 8.69
CA GLY A 704 3.39 -8.27 8.21
C GLY A 704 3.55 -9.61 7.51
N SER A 705 3.09 -10.67 8.15
CA SER A 705 2.72 -11.91 7.48
C SER A 705 1.58 -11.54 6.53
N GLY A 706 1.95 -11.06 5.34
CA GLY A 706 1.09 -10.92 4.17
C GLY A 706 0.69 -12.27 3.58
N ASN A 707 0.64 -13.33 4.38
CA ASN A 707 0.01 -14.59 4.01
C ASN A 707 -1.52 -14.50 4.14
N ASP A 708 -2.11 -13.47 3.53
CA ASP A 708 -3.54 -13.46 3.19
C ASP A 708 -3.75 -13.43 1.67
N GLN A 709 -2.90 -14.16 0.94
CA GLN A 709 -3.07 -14.45 -0.47
C GLN A 709 -3.44 -15.94 -0.60
N GLY A 710 -4.70 -16.20 -0.93
CA GLY A 710 -5.19 -17.55 -1.24
C GLY A 710 -6.61 -17.88 -0.79
N SER A 711 -7.39 -16.92 -0.27
CA SER A 711 -8.83 -17.15 -0.10
C SER A 711 -9.63 -15.88 -0.42
N ALA A 712 -10.82 -16.07 -0.99
CA ALA A 712 -11.76 -15.02 -1.40
C ALA A 712 -12.17 -14.03 -0.27
N SER A 713 -11.65 -14.18 0.95
CA SER A 713 -11.82 -13.24 2.06
C SER A 713 -10.79 -12.11 2.13
N GLY A 714 -9.67 -12.17 1.38
CA GLY A 714 -8.61 -11.14 1.43
C GLY A 714 -8.93 -9.83 0.69
N LEU A 715 -9.89 -9.87 -0.25
CA LEU A 715 -10.32 -8.67 -0.99
C LEU A 715 -11.26 -7.77 -0.16
N GLU A 716 -12.07 -8.35 0.74
CA GLU A 716 -12.97 -7.63 1.66
C GLU A 716 -12.16 -6.90 2.75
N GLY A 717 -11.45 -5.83 2.36
CA GLY A 717 -10.55 -5.06 3.22
C GLY A 717 -9.39 -4.39 2.50
N SER A 718 -9.17 -4.71 1.22
CA SER A 718 -8.14 -4.09 0.37
C SER A 718 -8.54 -2.68 -0.10
N ASP A 719 -7.54 -1.87 -0.44
CA ASP A 719 -7.75 -0.53 -1.01
C ASP A 719 -8.43 -0.62 -2.38
N LEU A 720 -8.08 -1.63 -3.19
CA LEU A 720 -8.76 -1.94 -4.45
C LEU A 720 -10.27 -2.13 -4.24
N PHE A 721 -10.68 -2.93 -3.26
CA PHE A 721 -12.10 -3.16 -2.99
C PHE A 721 -12.81 -1.88 -2.53
N ALA A 722 -12.15 -1.08 -1.68
CA ALA A 722 -12.69 0.21 -1.24
C ALA A 722 -12.87 1.18 -2.41
N TYR A 723 -11.89 1.25 -3.31
CA TYR A 723 -11.93 2.05 -4.52
C TYR A 723 -13.08 1.61 -5.45
N LEU A 724 -13.16 0.32 -5.76
CA LEU A 724 -14.20 -0.21 -6.66
C LEU A 724 -15.60 -0.04 -6.08
N ASN A 725 -15.77 -0.20 -4.77
CA ASN A 725 -17.07 0.04 -4.14
C ASN A 725 -17.50 1.51 -4.17
N ALA A 726 -16.56 2.45 -4.20
CA ALA A 726 -16.84 3.88 -4.30
C ALA A 726 -17.11 4.32 -5.75
N ASN A 727 -16.37 3.78 -6.72
CA ASN A 727 -16.33 4.28 -8.09
C ASN A 727 -17.07 3.38 -9.09
N ALA A 728 -17.17 2.08 -8.84
CA ALA A 728 -17.78 1.08 -9.72
C ALA A 728 -18.64 0.06 -8.93
N PRO A 729 -19.65 0.50 -8.17
CA PRO A 729 -20.42 -0.38 -7.28
C PRO A 729 -21.18 -1.48 -8.03
N ASP A 730 -21.57 -1.24 -9.29
CA ASP A 730 -22.26 -2.23 -10.11
C ASP A 730 -21.34 -3.40 -10.51
N LEU A 731 -20.04 -3.13 -10.69
CA LEU A 731 -19.01 -4.15 -10.90
C LEU A 731 -18.80 -5.01 -9.64
N VAL A 732 -18.93 -4.42 -8.45
CA VAL A 732 -18.86 -5.17 -7.19
C VAL A 732 -20.08 -6.06 -7.01
N ASN A 733 -21.26 -5.52 -7.30
CA ASN A 733 -22.54 -6.21 -7.08
C ASN A 733 -22.83 -7.32 -8.11
N SER A 734 -22.19 -7.31 -9.28
CA SER A 734 -22.34 -8.34 -10.32
C SER A 734 -21.70 -9.68 -9.92
N GLY A 735 -20.85 -9.71 -8.88
CA GLY A 735 -20.14 -10.90 -8.41
C GLY A 735 -18.95 -11.31 -9.29
N THR A 736 -18.55 -10.48 -10.26
CA THR A 736 -17.42 -10.77 -11.17
C THR A 736 -16.04 -10.60 -10.53
N LEU A 737 -15.95 -9.89 -9.39
CA LEU A 737 -14.67 -9.62 -8.72
C LEU A 737 -14.06 -10.84 -8.02
N THR A 738 -14.87 -11.77 -7.52
CA THR A 738 -14.36 -12.86 -6.67
C THR A 738 -13.70 -14.01 -7.42
N ASP A 739 -13.95 -14.14 -8.73
CA ASP A 739 -13.43 -15.27 -9.55
C ASP A 739 -12.21 -14.89 -10.40
N ALA A 740 -11.87 -13.60 -10.55
CA ALA A 740 -10.81 -13.13 -11.44
C ALA A 740 -9.58 -12.55 -10.72
N LEU A 741 -9.68 -12.29 -9.41
CA LEU A 741 -8.62 -11.77 -8.54
C LEU A 741 -8.02 -12.86 -7.62
N VAL A 742 -8.36 -14.15 -7.83
CA VAL A 742 -7.91 -15.33 -7.05
C VAL A 742 -7.05 -16.25 -7.90
#